data_AF-J9VXB1-F1
#
_entry.id   AF-J9VXB1-F1
#
_cell.length_a   1.000
_cell.length_b   1.000
_cell.length_c   1.000
_cell.angle_alpha   90.00
_cell.angle_beta   90.00
_cell.angle_gamma   90.00
#
_symmetry.space_group_name_H-M   'P 1'
#
loop_
_entity.id
_entity.type
_entity.pdbx_description
1 polymer ?
#
loop_
_entity_poly.entity_id
_entity_poly.type
_entity_poly.pdbx_seq_one_letter_code
_entity_poly.pdbx_strand_id
1 'polypeptide(L)'
;MTEERKVRRPFGERMLPNQDVNNKHLKEHRMRGIVAQDDTKDYVKSLEKHLFEAKHQLERAKAKIERRDKTIKELSRTQQPSTDSKVSVLERKLEDLTNKYSASKAKYQDQLGDLELQNMELQEKLDILQLSHLSQNELDLPRKRHTQTLVDFDALRMMLSGEKSKEVVQKDEDRALERERIKWEGERSRMERRIEELKESKERSEKKREMLKLEVGELKNHAELSLKQIKALKEEVKQLKAANDGLEEIIEACAVAYCALHRDAVHAEEYRVLEQSYLEMKSELWRWKLKNETDALDFERKRAETRELQERLKAAEDERRVLKEIVNEIKDDRQALRDEIRKFALSIGNRNLLDFVPDPLEVTQTSQDVLNATLNHINLSSSYYIQQIGTLNSVNDSLTSKLSSTISNLYTCQSTLANLRREHSDLETRHAALDKAHEHCDGVREELLATEKECMFREQKIEGLEEELQRMKIKSRDDAEKVKIANELVVRAKSAEQALDEEIRHLREAYIEASQYQELYNDLQEQHGMVLAREAAATEEAKRLAAHNAELAGHSNEVQKISYVEGARREMTLVKQELATTRHLLNNANDKIQTLENEIAAYKSVDAGLDGLGLGISTRTRVVRRQPEGGRLTASKAGRAITDLDGRHWIS
;
A
#
# COMPACT_ATOMS: atom_id res chain seq x y z
N MET A 1 -3.30 26.99 48.01
CA MET A 1 -3.59 28.13 47.13
C MET A 1 -3.79 27.55 45.74
N THR A 2 -5.00 27.38 45.22
CA THR A 2 -5.95 28.41 44.72
C THR A 2 -5.43 29.14 43.48
N GLU A 3 -5.89 28.73 42.30
CA GLU A 3 -6.87 29.53 41.55
C GLU A 3 -7.71 28.67 40.59
N GLU A 4 -8.96 29.08 40.37
CA GLU A 4 -9.85 28.54 39.34
C GLU A 4 -10.03 29.57 38.21
N ARG A 5 -10.03 29.14 36.94
CA ARG A 5 -10.84 29.73 35.84
C ARG A 5 -10.91 28.71 34.70
N LYS A 6 -12.06 28.09 34.41
CA LYS A 6 -13.34 28.60 33.86
C LYS A 6 -13.38 28.72 32.32
N VAL A 7 -13.99 27.69 31.73
CA VAL A 7 -15.02 27.75 30.66
C VAL A 7 -14.71 28.54 29.37
N ARG A 8 -14.59 27.81 28.26
CA ARG A 8 -15.44 28.00 27.07
C ARG A 8 -15.53 26.74 26.19
N ARG A 9 -16.74 26.31 25.86
CA ARG A 9 -17.11 25.46 24.70
C ARG A 9 -17.77 26.37 23.64
N PRO A 10 -18.40 25.87 22.55
CA PRO A 10 -17.72 25.34 21.36
C PRO A 10 -18.24 26.00 20.06
N PHE A 11 -17.46 26.01 18.98
CA PHE A 11 -17.96 26.30 17.62
C PHE A 11 -17.17 25.51 16.58
N GLY A 12 -17.85 24.96 15.56
CA GLY A 12 -17.17 24.16 14.53
C GLY A 12 -18.02 23.31 13.58
N GLU A 13 -19.36 23.28 13.70
CA GLU A 13 -20.21 22.55 12.75
C GLU A 13 -20.15 23.17 11.35
N ARG A 14 -19.44 22.50 10.43
CA ARG A 14 -19.45 22.86 9.00
C ARG A 14 -20.68 22.26 8.31
N MET A 15 -21.80 22.97 8.38
CA MET A 15 -22.95 22.75 7.49
C MET A 15 -22.50 22.78 6.03
N LEU A 16 -22.93 21.79 5.23
CA LEU A 16 -22.73 21.77 3.78
C LEU A 16 -23.83 22.61 3.09
N PRO A 17 -23.48 23.48 2.11
CA PRO A 17 -24.47 24.24 1.37
C PRO A 17 -25.19 23.38 0.32
N ASN A 18 -26.27 22.71 0.72
CA ASN A 18 -27.23 22.09 -0.20
C ASN A 18 -28.17 23.15 -0.78
N GLN A 19 -27.72 23.91 -1.78
CA GLN A 19 -28.59 24.80 -2.57
C GLN A 19 -28.17 24.86 -4.04
N ASP A 20 -28.82 24.04 -4.86
CA ASP A 20 -28.82 24.18 -6.32
C ASP A 20 -30.19 23.76 -6.88
N VAL A 21 -31.23 24.50 -6.45
CA VAL A 21 -32.62 24.27 -6.86
C VAL A 21 -32.78 24.79 -8.29
N ASN A 22 -32.69 23.86 -9.25
CA ASN A 22 -32.66 24.12 -10.68
C ASN A 22 -34.04 24.54 -11.24
N ASN A 23 -34.53 25.70 -10.81
CA ASN A 23 -35.81 26.30 -11.20
C ASN A 23 -35.76 26.80 -12.65
N LYS A 24 -35.80 25.88 -13.62
CA LYS A 24 -36.09 26.23 -15.02
C LYS A 24 -37.57 26.55 -15.19
N HIS A 25 -37.85 27.77 -15.62
CA HIS A 25 -39.20 28.22 -15.97
C HIS A 25 -39.93 27.22 -16.88
N LEU A 26 -41.03 26.65 -16.41
CA LEU A 26 -42.12 26.27 -17.30
C LEU A 26 -42.76 27.56 -17.80
N LYS A 27 -42.67 27.83 -19.11
CA LYS A 27 -43.54 28.81 -19.76
C LYS A 27 -44.89 28.15 -20.00
N GLU A 28 -45.93 28.62 -19.30
CA GLU A 28 -47.32 28.24 -19.59
C GLU A 28 -47.75 28.78 -20.96
N HIS A 29 -47.56 28.00 -22.03
CA HIS A 29 -48.14 28.32 -23.32
C HIS A 29 -49.65 28.06 -23.29
N ARG A 30 -50.43 29.13 -23.13
CA ARG A 30 -51.89 29.13 -23.29
C ARG A 30 -52.28 28.71 -24.71
N MET A 31 -52.53 27.43 -24.93
CA MET A 31 -53.23 26.93 -26.12
C MET A 31 -54.74 27.13 -25.94
N ARG A 32 -55.25 28.30 -26.36
CA ARG A 32 -56.66 28.48 -26.72
C ARG A 32 -56.77 28.53 -28.24
N GLY A 33 -57.05 27.37 -28.84
CA GLY A 33 -57.49 27.24 -30.23
C GLY A 33 -58.81 26.49 -30.27
N ILE A 34 -59.75 26.95 -31.11
CA ILE A 34 -61.01 26.24 -31.34
C ILE A 34 -60.71 25.15 -32.37
N VAL A 35 -60.72 23.89 -31.93
CA VAL A 35 -60.37 22.73 -32.74
C VAL A 35 -61.61 22.18 -33.45
N ALA A 36 -61.52 22.08 -34.78
CA ALA A 36 -62.49 21.33 -35.58
C ALA A 36 -62.24 19.81 -35.41
N GLN A 37 -63.25 18.97 -35.67
CA GLN A 37 -63.17 17.55 -35.26
C GLN A 37 -62.04 16.76 -35.93
N ASP A 38 -61.53 17.16 -37.10
CA ASP A 38 -60.47 16.43 -37.81
C ASP A 38 -59.06 16.62 -37.19
N ASP A 39 -58.72 17.80 -36.64
CA ASP A 39 -57.39 18.03 -36.02
C ASP A 39 -57.18 17.18 -34.76
N THR A 40 -58.25 16.63 -34.18
CA THR A 40 -58.20 15.76 -33.00
C THR A 40 -57.26 14.57 -33.20
N LYS A 41 -57.16 14.05 -34.42
CA LYS A 41 -56.34 12.88 -34.75
C LYS A 41 -54.84 13.17 -34.66
N ASP A 42 -54.41 14.35 -35.11
CA ASP A 42 -53.00 14.75 -35.03
C ASP A 42 -52.63 15.33 -33.65
N TYR A 43 -53.60 15.90 -32.94
CA TYR A 43 -53.45 16.19 -31.51
C TYR A 43 -53.26 14.90 -30.68
N VAL A 44 -54.01 13.83 -30.97
CA VAL A 44 -53.80 12.51 -30.34
C VAL A 44 -52.43 11.93 -30.67
N LYS A 45 -51.98 11.91 -31.94
CA LYS A 45 -50.62 11.47 -32.29
C LYS A 45 -49.53 12.28 -31.56
N SER A 46 -49.75 13.58 -31.39
CA SER A 46 -48.84 14.46 -30.65
C SER A 46 -48.77 14.07 -29.17
N LEU A 47 -49.93 13.83 -28.53
CA LEU A 47 -50.02 13.32 -27.16
C LEU A 47 -49.40 11.92 -27.01
N GLU A 48 -49.61 11.01 -27.96
CA GLU A 48 -48.98 9.68 -27.98
C GLU A 48 -47.46 9.76 -28.06
N LYS A 49 -46.93 10.63 -28.94
CA LYS A 49 -45.50 10.90 -29.04
C LYS A 49 -44.95 11.48 -27.73
N HIS A 50 -45.62 12.47 -27.14
CA HIS A 50 -45.23 13.04 -25.85
C HIS A 50 -45.31 12.02 -24.70
N LEU A 51 -46.29 11.12 -24.69
CA LEU A 51 -46.40 10.01 -23.73
C LEU A 51 -45.29 8.98 -23.89
N PHE A 52 -44.92 8.65 -25.13
CA PHE A 52 -43.80 7.75 -25.43
C PHE A 52 -42.47 8.37 -24.97
N GLU A 53 -42.23 9.64 -25.31
CA GLU A 53 -41.04 10.40 -24.91
C GLU A 53 -40.95 10.54 -23.38
N ALA A 54 -42.07 10.81 -22.70
CA ALA A 54 -42.14 10.85 -21.23
C ALA A 54 -41.90 9.48 -20.58
N LYS A 55 -42.47 8.40 -21.12
CA LYS A 55 -42.20 7.02 -20.66
C LYS A 55 -40.71 6.70 -20.79
N HIS A 56 -40.09 7.01 -21.93
CA HIS A 56 -38.68 6.72 -22.15
C HIS A 56 -37.75 7.58 -21.27
N GLN A 57 -38.10 8.83 -20.99
CA GLN A 57 -37.40 9.64 -19.98
C GLN A 57 -37.55 9.05 -18.56
N LEU A 58 -38.72 8.52 -18.21
CA LEU A 58 -38.99 7.86 -16.93
C LEU A 58 -38.23 6.54 -16.77
N GLU A 59 -38.06 5.77 -17.85
CA GLU A 59 -37.16 4.60 -17.88
C GLU A 59 -35.69 4.98 -17.69
N ARG A 60 -35.21 6.00 -18.40
CA ARG A 60 -33.85 6.54 -18.21
C ARG A 60 -33.64 7.04 -16.77
N ALA A 61 -34.66 7.63 -16.16
CA ALA A 61 -34.63 8.04 -14.75
C ALA A 61 -34.57 6.83 -13.80
N LYS A 62 -35.42 5.81 -13.99
CA LYS A 62 -35.39 4.55 -13.24
C LYS A 62 -34.02 3.87 -13.32
N ALA A 63 -33.48 3.70 -14.52
CA ALA A 63 -32.15 3.09 -14.71
C ALA A 63 -31.02 3.92 -14.06
N LYS A 64 -31.17 5.25 -13.95
CA LYS A 64 -30.21 6.12 -13.26
C LYS A 64 -30.35 6.05 -11.72
N ILE A 65 -31.55 5.82 -11.20
CA ILE A 65 -31.81 5.53 -9.79
C ILE A 65 -31.26 4.15 -9.44
N GLU A 66 -31.60 3.11 -10.19
CA GLU A 66 -31.14 1.73 -9.95
C GLU A 66 -29.60 1.61 -9.96
N ARG A 67 -28.92 2.34 -10.86
CA ARG A 67 -27.44 2.45 -10.83
C ARG A 67 -26.93 3.12 -9.57
N ARG A 68 -27.59 4.20 -9.10
CA ARG A 68 -27.25 4.84 -7.83
C ARG A 68 -27.49 3.92 -6.64
N ASP A 69 -28.58 3.16 -6.63
CA ASP A 69 -28.90 2.22 -5.55
C ASP A 69 -27.92 1.04 -5.53
N LYS A 70 -27.44 0.59 -6.69
CA LYS A 70 -26.33 -0.37 -6.80
C LYS A 70 -25.03 0.22 -6.24
N THR A 71 -24.63 1.43 -6.65
CA THR A 71 -23.46 2.11 -6.08
C THR A 71 -23.59 2.37 -4.58
N ILE A 72 -24.79 2.72 -4.09
CA ILE A 72 -25.06 2.88 -2.65
C ILE A 72 -24.90 1.54 -1.92
N LYS A 73 -25.44 0.43 -2.44
CA LYS A 73 -25.24 -0.90 -1.85
C LYS A 73 -23.79 -1.37 -1.88
N GLU A 74 -23.04 -1.05 -2.92
CA GLU A 74 -21.59 -1.30 -3.01
C GLU A 74 -20.79 -0.46 -2.01
N LEU A 75 -21.15 0.83 -1.85
CA LEU A 75 -20.58 1.71 -0.85
C LEU A 75 -20.93 1.27 0.57
N SER A 76 -22.17 0.87 0.86
CA SER A 76 -22.55 0.30 2.17
C SER A 76 -21.81 -1.00 2.47
N ARG A 77 -21.64 -1.89 1.48
CA ARG A 77 -20.84 -3.12 1.64
C ARG A 77 -19.35 -2.85 1.85
N THR A 78 -18.80 -1.75 1.33
CA THR A 78 -17.40 -1.34 1.59
C THR A 78 -17.25 -0.44 2.83
N GLN A 79 -18.33 0.17 3.31
CA GLN A 79 -18.44 0.91 4.57
C GLN A 79 -18.91 0.07 5.76
N GLN A 80 -19.08 -1.25 5.58
CA GLN A 80 -19.01 -2.25 6.66
C GLN A 80 -17.66 -2.99 6.64
N PRO A 81 -16.51 -2.33 6.91
CA PRO A 81 -15.34 -3.07 7.37
C PRO A 81 -15.66 -3.63 8.76
N SER A 82 -15.07 -4.78 9.11
CA SER A 82 -15.05 -5.26 10.49
C SER A 82 -14.29 -4.26 11.36
N THR A 83 -15.04 -3.40 12.07
CA THR A 83 -14.50 -2.34 12.92
C THR A 83 -13.54 -2.92 13.94
N ASP A 84 -13.94 -4.00 14.60
CA ASP A 84 -13.23 -4.58 15.74
C ASP A 84 -11.82 -5.08 15.34
N SER A 85 -11.68 -5.58 14.11
CA SER A 85 -10.38 -5.97 13.54
C SER A 85 -9.47 -4.77 13.33
N LYS A 86 -9.98 -3.68 12.75
CA LYS A 86 -9.19 -2.48 12.44
C LYS A 86 -8.95 -1.59 13.67
N VAL A 87 -9.91 -1.52 14.58
CA VAL A 87 -9.82 -0.88 15.89
C VAL A 87 -8.75 -1.61 16.71
N SER A 88 -8.82 -2.94 16.86
CA SER A 88 -7.79 -3.72 17.56
C SER A 88 -6.36 -3.54 16.97
N VAL A 89 -6.23 -3.34 15.66
CA VAL A 89 -4.93 -3.05 15.02
C VAL A 89 -4.48 -1.59 15.23
N LEU A 90 -5.42 -0.64 15.33
CA LEU A 90 -5.10 0.76 15.65
C LEU A 90 -4.79 0.95 17.13
N GLU A 91 -5.52 0.29 18.03
CA GLU A 91 -5.27 0.25 19.48
C GLU A 91 -3.88 -0.32 19.75
N ARG A 92 -3.53 -1.48 19.20
CA ARG A 92 -2.17 -2.03 19.31
C ARG A 92 -1.10 -1.11 18.74
N LYS A 93 -1.37 -0.36 17.66
CA LYS A 93 -0.43 0.65 17.14
C LYS A 93 -0.30 1.88 18.04
N LEU A 94 -1.38 2.26 18.73
CA LEU A 94 -1.43 3.39 19.66
C LEU A 94 -0.74 3.02 20.98
N GLU A 95 -0.91 1.78 21.44
CA GLU A 95 -0.17 1.17 22.54
C GLU A 95 1.33 1.04 22.20
N ASP A 96 1.69 0.54 21.01
CA ASP A 96 3.06 0.52 20.49
C ASP A 96 3.70 1.92 20.48
N LEU A 97 2.96 2.95 20.05
CA LEU A 97 3.42 4.34 20.04
C LEU A 97 3.56 4.90 21.44
N THR A 98 2.62 4.58 22.34
CA THR A 98 2.68 4.98 23.76
C THR A 98 3.87 4.35 24.46
N ASN A 99 4.16 3.07 24.19
CA ASN A 99 5.31 2.35 24.73
C ASN A 99 6.64 2.86 24.13
N LYS A 100 6.67 3.23 22.85
CA LYS A 100 7.84 3.92 22.26
C LYS A 100 8.05 5.30 22.86
N TYR A 101 6.98 6.05 23.13
CA TYR A 101 7.06 7.37 23.75
C TYR A 101 7.48 7.30 25.22
N SER A 102 6.96 6.35 26.00
CA SER A 102 7.38 6.14 27.39
C SER A 102 8.83 5.68 27.49
N ALA A 103 9.27 4.75 26.62
CA ALA A 103 10.67 4.32 26.56
C ALA A 103 11.62 5.44 26.09
N SER A 104 11.19 6.31 25.16
CA SER A 104 11.97 7.49 24.77
C SER A 104 11.99 8.56 25.86
N LYS A 105 10.88 8.76 26.58
CA LYS A 105 10.82 9.67 27.73
C LYS A 105 11.74 9.20 28.85
N ALA A 106 11.75 7.91 29.16
CA ALA A 106 12.68 7.31 30.13
C ALA A 106 14.12 7.65 29.76
N LYS A 107 14.55 7.34 28.53
CA LYS A 107 15.91 7.67 28.05
C LYS A 107 16.28 9.15 28.18
N TYR A 108 15.38 10.08 27.86
CA TYR A 108 15.64 11.51 28.03
C TYR A 108 15.66 11.93 29.51
N GLN A 109 14.92 11.25 30.37
CA GLN A 109 14.93 11.47 31.81
C GLN A 109 16.20 10.89 32.47
N ASP A 110 16.69 9.75 31.99
CA ASP A 110 17.98 9.17 32.37
C ASP A 110 19.12 10.12 31.95
N GLN A 111 19.10 10.60 30.70
CA GLN A 111 20.09 11.58 30.20
C GLN A 111 20.06 12.93 30.93
N LEU A 112 18.88 13.38 31.40
CA LEU A 112 18.80 14.55 32.27
C LEU A 112 19.42 14.27 33.64
N GLY A 113 19.18 13.08 34.21
CA GLY A 113 19.85 12.64 35.45
C GLY A 113 21.37 12.60 35.31
N ASP A 114 21.91 12.03 34.24
CA ASP A 114 23.36 12.02 33.95
C ASP A 114 23.93 13.44 33.86
N LEU A 115 23.21 14.36 33.20
CA LEU A 115 23.63 15.77 33.08
C LEU A 115 23.49 16.55 34.39
N GLU A 116 22.49 16.27 35.22
CA GLU A 116 22.37 16.83 36.57
C GLU A 116 23.54 16.37 37.45
N LEU A 117 23.91 15.08 37.37
CA LEU A 117 25.05 14.50 38.10
C LEU A 117 26.38 15.10 37.64
N GLN A 118 26.59 15.28 36.33
CA GLN A 118 27.76 15.97 35.79
C GLN A 118 27.83 17.45 36.20
N ASN A 119 26.69 18.15 36.26
CA ASN A 119 26.65 19.53 36.77
C ASN A 119 26.97 19.59 38.28
N MET A 120 26.51 18.62 39.08
CA MET A 120 26.91 18.52 40.49
C MET A 120 28.41 18.26 40.65
N GLU A 121 28.99 17.34 39.88
CA GLU A 121 30.44 17.12 39.87
C GLU A 121 31.24 18.37 39.45
N LEU A 122 30.75 19.12 38.45
CA LEU A 122 31.39 20.36 38.00
C LEU A 122 31.25 21.48 39.04
N GLN A 123 30.13 21.56 39.75
CA GLN A 123 29.94 22.49 40.86
C GLN A 123 30.85 22.14 42.04
N GLU A 124 30.97 20.86 42.43
CA GLU A 124 31.89 20.42 43.49
C GLU A 124 33.35 20.74 43.12
N LYS A 125 33.75 20.50 41.86
CA LYS A 125 35.07 20.88 41.36
C LYS A 125 35.28 22.40 41.36
N LEU A 126 34.25 23.19 41.05
CA LEU A 126 34.27 24.66 41.13
C LEU A 126 34.43 25.14 42.57
N ASP A 127 33.68 24.56 43.51
CA ASP A 127 33.70 24.90 44.94
C ASP A 127 35.04 24.52 45.58
N ILE A 128 35.62 23.37 45.22
CA ILE A 128 36.98 22.97 45.61
C ILE A 128 38.02 23.96 45.06
N LEU A 129 37.89 24.40 43.81
CA LEU A 129 38.78 25.41 43.23
C LEU A 129 38.63 26.76 43.92
N GLN A 130 37.41 27.21 44.24
CA GLN A 130 37.17 28.44 45.00
C GLN A 130 37.74 28.36 46.42
N LEU A 131 37.56 27.24 47.12
CA LEU A 131 38.18 26.98 48.43
C LEU A 131 39.71 27.00 48.36
N SER A 132 40.30 26.46 47.29
CA SER A 132 41.76 26.53 47.08
C SER A 132 42.23 27.98 46.87
N HIS A 133 41.50 28.76 46.07
CA HIS A 133 41.80 30.17 45.80
C HIS A 133 41.64 31.07 47.03
N LEU A 134 40.68 30.77 47.91
CA LEU A 134 40.46 31.46 49.18
C LEU A 134 41.50 31.12 50.27
N SER A 135 42.39 30.16 50.03
CA SER A 135 43.47 29.79 50.96
C SER A 135 44.82 30.49 50.68
N GLN A 136 44.92 31.28 49.60
CA GLN A 136 46.17 31.93 49.17
C GLN A 136 46.02 33.45 48.95
N ASN A 137 45.66 34.18 50.01
CA ASN A 137 45.81 35.63 50.21
C ASN A 137 45.30 35.96 51.64
N GLU A 138 45.99 36.65 52.56
CA GLU A 138 47.35 37.24 52.60
C GLU A 138 47.94 37.07 54.04
N LEU A 139 49.11 37.69 54.29
CA LEU A 139 49.89 37.72 55.55
C LEU A 139 50.50 36.35 55.98
N ASP A 140 51.75 36.26 56.43
CA ASP A 140 52.56 37.30 57.08
C ASP A 140 54.07 37.18 56.77
N LEU A 141 54.70 38.31 56.44
CA LEU A 141 56.14 38.46 56.19
C LEU A 141 56.60 39.68 57.00
N PRO A 142 57.35 39.52 58.12
CA PRO A 142 58.72 39.02 58.02
C PRO A 142 59.28 38.35 59.31
N ARG A 143 59.15 37.02 59.51
CA ARG A 143 59.80 36.34 60.68
C ARG A 143 60.50 35.00 60.46
N LYS A 144 60.57 34.46 59.23
CA LYS A 144 61.19 33.15 58.92
C LYS A 144 62.49 33.26 58.11
N ARG A 145 63.59 33.70 58.73
CA ARG A 145 64.96 33.66 58.16
C ARG A 145 66.00 32.91 59.01
N HIS A 146 65.57 32.18 60.05
CA HIS A 146 66.48 31.39 60.90
C HIS A 146 65.96 30.02 61.35
N THR A 147 64.73 29.64 60.97
CA THR A 147 64.13 28.32 61.28
C THR A 147 63.89 27.46 60.04
N GLN A 148 64.05 28.01 58.83
CA GLN A 148 63.80 27.29 57.58
C GLN A 148 64.82 26.15 57.36
N THR A 149 66.11 26.44 57.52
CA THR A 149 67.23 25.52 57.26
C THR A 149 67.29 24.26 58.16
N LEU A 150 66.52 24.21 59.24
CA LEU A 150 66.35 23.00 60.05
C LEU A 150 65.12 22.19 59.64
N VAL A 151 64.04 22.85 59.20
CA VAL A 151 62.83 22.17 58.69
C VAL A 151 63.09 21.57 57.30
N ASP A 152 63.88 22.24 56.45
CA ASP A 152 64.22 21.75 55.10
C ASP A 152 64.88 20.35 55.11
N PHE A 153 65.67 20.03 56.15
CA PHE A 153 66.36 18.74 56.25
C PHE A 153 65.43 17.56 56.55
N ASP A 154 64.48 17.72 57.48
CA ASP A 154 63.47 16.68 57.72
C ASP A 154 62.35 16.69 56.66
N ALA A 155 62.08 17.84 56.03
CA ALA A 155 61.20 17.90 54.86
C ALA A 155 61.76 17.10 53.68
N LEU A 156 63.06 17.22 53.36
CA LEU A 156 63.71 16.40 52.33
C LEU A 156 63.69 14.91 52.66
N ARG A 157 63.86 14.54 53.94
CA ARG A 157 63.74 13.15 54.42
C ARG A 157 62.30 12.61 54.28
N MET A 158 61.30 13.44 54.56
CA MET A 158 59.87 13.12 54.33
C MET A 158 59.52 13.00 52.85
N MET A 159 60.05 13.87 51.99
CA MET A 159 59.81 13.77 50.53
C MET A 159 60.42 12.50 49.95
N LEU A 160 61.70 12.20 50.21
CA LEU A 160 62.38 11.00 49.70
C LEU A 160 61.79 9.66 50.19
N SER A 161 60.99 9.68 51.25
CA SER A 161 60.22 8.52 51.73
C SER A 161 58.80 8.48 51.15
N GLY A 162 58.14 9.63 50.99
CA GLY A 162 56.84 9.74 50.31
C GLY A 162 56.91 9.49 48.79
N GLU A 163 58.04 9.78 48.15
CA GLU A 163 58.25 9.63 46.70
C GLU A 163 58.20 8.17 46.27
N LYS A 164 58.77 7.25 47.07
CA LYS A 164 58.65 5.80 46.87
C LYS A 164 57.23 5.26 47.08
N SER A 165 56.43 5.92 47.93
CA SER A 165 55.02 5.59 48.10
C SER A 165 54.19 6.04 46.89
N LYS A 166 54.46 7.24 46.38
CA LYS A 166 53.82 7.77 45.16
C LYS A 166 54.16 6.92 43.93
N GLU A 167 55.42 6.51 43.78
CA GLU A 167 55.85 5.65 42.66
C GLU A 167 55.17 4.27 42.63
N VAL A 168 54.64 3.79 43.77
CA VAL A 168 53.84 2.56 43.83
C VAL A 168 52.38 2.84 43.48
N VAL A 169 51.75 3.85 44.10
CA VAL A 169 50.36 4.24 43.81
C VAL A 169 50.18 4.58 42.34
N GLN A 170 51.07 5.40 41.79
CA GLN A 170 51.03 5.85 40.39
C GLN A 170 51.22 4.69 39.41
N LYS A 171 52.04 3.68 39.75
CA LYS A 171 52.14 2.45 38.94
C LYS A 171 50.90 1.57 39.01
N ASP A 172 50.17 1.56 40.12
CA ASP A 172 48.91 0.82 40.21
C ASP A 172 47.72 1.57 39.59
N GLU A 173 47.78 2.90 39.53
CA GLU A 173 46.94 3.77 38.69
C GLU A 173 47.22 3.57 37.20
N ASP A 174 48.48 3.61 36.76
CA ASP A 174 48.88 3.28 35.38
C ASP A 174 48.41 1.87 34.97
N ARG A 175 48.55 0.89 35.87
CA ARG A 175 48.01 -0.47 35.67
C ARG A 175 46.48 -0.50 35.66
N ALA A 176 45.78 0.41 36.35
CA ALA A 176 44.33 0.52 36.27
C ALA A 176 43.91 1.11 34.92
N LEU A 177 44.54 2.20 34.49
CA LEU A 177 44.32 2.85 33.20
C LEU A 177 44.63 1.93 32.02
N GLU A 178 45.72 1.16 32.06
CA GLU A 178 46.01 0.19 30.98
C GLU A 178 45.02 -1.00 31.00
N ARG A 179 44.54 -1.44 32.17
CA ARG A 179 43.44 -2.43 32.25
C ARG A 179 42.13 -1.87 31.70
N GLU A 180 41.82 -0.60 31.92
CA GLU A 180 40.68 0.09 31.30
C GLU A 180 40.85 0.22 29.79
N ARG A 181 42.03 0.63 29.33
CA ARG A 181 42.39 0.75 27.91
C ARG A 181 42.22 -0.59 27.18
N ILE A 182 42.68 -1.69 27.77
CA ILE A 182 42.49 -3.05 27.24
C ILE A 182 41.00 -3.47 27.24
N LYS A 183 40.19 -3.08 28.25
CA LYS A 183 38.72 -3.29 28.20
C LYS A 183 38.10 -2.53 27.03
N TRP A 184 38.39 -1.23 26.90
CA TRP A 184 37.82 -0.36 25.86
C TRP A 184 38.24 -0.78 24.45
N GLU A 185 39.49 -1.20 24.26
CA GLU A 185 39.99 -1.75 23.01
C GLU A 185 39.35 -3.12 22.70
N GLY A 186 39.14 -3.95 23.72
CA GLY A 186 38.39 -5.20 23.63
C GLY A 186 36.89 -5.02 23.32
N GLU A 187 36.24 -3.97 23.82
CA GLU A 187 34.86 -3.63 23.48
C GLU A 187 34.73 -2.97 22.11
N ARG A 188 35.66 -2.09 21.72
CA ARG A 188 35.79 -1.58 20.35
C ARG A 188 35.90 -2.74 19.37
N SER A 189 36.76 -3.71 19.67
CA SER A 189 36.94 -4.96 18.89
C SER A 189 35.70 -5.88 18.88
N ARG A 190 34.71 -5.68 19.76
CA ARG A 190 33.39 -6.35 19.70
C ARG A 190 32.40 -5.52 18.87
N MET A 191 32.39 -4.21 19.05
CA MET A 191 31.56 -3.26 18.30
C MET A 191 31.87 -3.33 16.80
N GLU A 192 33.15 -3.30 16.43
CA GLU A 192 33.62 -3.37 15.03
C GLU A 192 33.21 -4.69 14.37
N ARG A 193 33.42 -5.84 15.02
CA ARG A 193 32.93 -7.14 14.50
C ARG A 193 31.41 -7.17 14.36
N ARG A 194 30.67 -6.63 15.33
CA ARG A 194 29.20 -6.56 15.24
C ARG A 194 28.72 -5.61 14.13
N ILE A 195 29.46 -4.54 13.85
CA ILE A 195 29.23 -3.65 12.70
C ILE A 195 29.48 -4.41 11.39
N GLU A 196 30.55 -5.21 11.29
CA GLU A 196 30.84 -6.01 10.09
C GLU A 196 29.82 -7.14 9.88
N GLU A 197 29.45 -7.87 10.93
CA GLU A 197 28.35 -8.85 10.91
C GLU A 197 27.03 -8.22 10.43
N LEU A 198 26.74 -6.98 10.84
CA LEU A 198 25.55 -6.24 10.40
C LEU A 198 25.66 -5.74 8.95
N LYS A 199 26.85 -5.31 8.48
CA LYS A 199 27.09 -4.99 7.07
C LYS A 199 26.92 -6.22 6.18
N GLU A 200 27.54 -7.34 6.53
CA GLU A 200 27.40 -8.60 5.79
C GLU A 200 25.94 -9.07 5.79
N SER A 201 25.25 -9.02 6.93
CA SER A 201 23.83 -9.37 7.03
C SER A 201 22.96 -8.47 6.11
N LYS A 202 23.24 -7.16 6.12
CA LYS A 202 22.59 -6.19 5.22
C LYS A 202 22.86 -6.52 3.75
N GLU A 203 24.12 -6.70 3.35
CA GLU A 203 24.50 -7.01 1.97
C GLU A 203 23.89 -8.33 1.47
N ARG A 204 23.90 -9.37 2.31
CA ARG A 204 23.21 -10.64 2.04
C ARG A 204 21.70 -10.45 1.87
N SER A 205 21.09 -9.52 2.59
CA SER A 205 19.66 -9.19 2.46
C SER A 205 19.36 -8.37 1.19
N GLU A 206 20.25 -7.45 0.80
CA GLU A 206 20.13 -6.65 -0.41
C GLU A 206 20.31 -7.52 -1.67
N LYS A 207 21.33 -8.39 -1.71
CA LYS A 207 21.51 -9.39 -2.78
C LYS A 207 20.29 -10.32 -2.92
N LYS A 208 19.70 -10.79 -1.83
CA LYS A 208 18.44 -11.57 -1.87
C LYS A 208 17.27 -10.75 -2.42
N ARG A 209 17.16 -9.48 -2.04
CA ARG A 209 16.12 -8.55 -2.54
C ARG A 209 16.27 -8.28 -4.03
N GLU A 210 17.48 -8.21 -4.55
CA GLU A 210 17.76 -8.05 -5.97
C GLU A 210 17.43 -9.31 -6.78
N MET A 211 17.80 -10.51 -6.31
CA MET A 211 17.39 -11.76 -6.96
C MET A 211 15.86 -11.90 -7.03
N LEU A 212 15.15 -11.65 -5.93
CA LEU A 212 13.67 -11.68 -5.90
C LEU A 212 13.06 -10.62 -6.84
N LYS A 213 13.72 -9.46 -7.02
CA LYS A 213 13.28 -8.41 -7.94
C LYS A 213 13.47 -8.82 -9.41
N LEU A 214 14.50 -9.60 -9.73
CA LEU A 214 14.70 -10.19 -11.05
C LEU A 214 13.67 -11.30 -11.32
N GLU A 215 13.49 -12.24 -10.39
CA GLU A 215 12.52 -13.34 -10.48
C GLU A 215 11.07 -12.83 -10.66
N VAL A 216 10.65 -11.82 -9.90
CA VAL A 216 9.34 -11.17 -10.09
C VAL A 216 9.25 -10.45 -11.45
N GLY A 217 10.35 -9.93 -11.98
CA GLY A 217 10.43 -9.38 -13.33
C GLY A 217 10.24 -10.45 -14.41
N GLU A 218 10.90 -11.59 -14.28
CA GLU A 218 10.80 -12.73 -15.19
C GLU A 218 9.40 -13.34 -15.18
N LEU A 219 8.81 -13.58 -14.00
CA LEU A 219 7.44 -14.06 -13.84
C LEU A 219 6.41 -13.09 -14.44
N LYS A 220 6.62 -11.76 -14.29
CA LYS A 220 5.77 -10.75 -14.93
C LYS A 220 5.91 -10.77 -16.46
N ASN A 221 7.13 -10.87 -16.98
CA ASN A 221 7.37 -10.97 -18.42
C ASN A 221 6.75 -12.23 -19.01
N HIS A 222 6.82 -13.37 -18.31
CA HIS A 222 6.18 -14.62 -18.70
C HIS A 222 4.65 -14.50 -18.68
N ALA A 223 4.06 -13.91 -17.63
CA ALA A 223 2.61 -13.65 -17.58
C ALA A 223 2.14 -12.72 -18.71
N GLU A 224 2.92 -11.69 -19.06
CA GLU A 224 2.62 -10.81 -20.20
C GLU A 224 2.76 -11.52 -21.56
N LEU A 225 3.70 -12.46 -21.71
CA LEU A 225 3.83 -13.30 -22.90
C LEU A 225 2.65 -14.27 -23.05
N SER A 226 2.29 -14.99 -21.99
CA SER A 226 1.13 -15.91 -21.99
C SER A 226 -0.18 -15.16 -22.24
N LEU A 227 -0.33 -13.94 -21.72
CA LEU A 227 -1.50 -13.09 -22.00
C LEU A 227 -1.52 -12.56 -23.45
N LYS A 228 -0.36 -12.34 -24.09
CA LYS A 228 -0.26 -12.06 -25.53
C LYS A 228 -0.62 -13.30 -26.37
N GLN A 229 -0.15 -14.49 -26.00
CA GLN A 229 -0.51 -15.76 -26.66
C GLN A 229 -2.01 -16.04 -26.57
N ILE A 230 -2.62 -15.90 -25.39
CA ILE A 230 -4.08 -16.05 -25.21
C ILE A 230 -4.88 -15.04 -26.06
N LYS A 231 -4.34 -13.84 -26.31
CA LYS A 231 -4.95 -12.87 -27.23
C LYS A 231 -4.80 -13.27 -28.69
N ALA A 232 -3.62 -13.74 -29.11
CA ALA A 232 -3.37 -14.23 -30.47
C ALA A 232 -4.29 -15.41 -30.81
N LEU A 233 -4.29 -16.46 -29.97
CA LEU A 233 -5.17 -17.62 -30.12
C LEU A 233 -6.67 -17.26 -30.15
N LYS A 234 -7.09 -16.24 -29.38
CA LYS A 234 -8.48 -15.75 -29.43
C LYS A 234 -8.83 -15.00 -30.72
N GLU A 235 -7.86 -14.37 -31.37
CA GLU A 235 -8.07 -13.72 -32.66
C GLU A 235 -8.00 -14.73 -33.82
N GLU A 236 -7.08 -15.69 -33.76
CA GLU A 236 -7.02 -16.84 -34.66
C GLU A 236 -8.34 -17.64 -34.64
N VAL A 237 -8.90 -17.94 -33.46
CA VAL A 237 -10.20 -18.61 -33.33
C VAL A 237 -11.36 -17.79 -33.92
N LYS A 238 -11.33 -16.45 -33.88
CA LYS A 238 -12.32 -15.62 -34.58
C LYS A 238 -12.12 -15.67 -36.11
N GLN A 239 -10.88 -15.59 -36.57
CA GLN A 239 -10.56 -15.63 -38.01
C GLN A 239 -10.93 -16.98 -38.62
N LEU A 240 -10.64 -18.09 -37.91
CA LEU A 240 -11.07 -19.43 -38.30
C LEU A 240 -12.59 -19.59 -38.29
N LYS A 241 -13.31 -18.97 -37.34
CA LYS A 241 -14.79 -18.92 -37.39
C LYS A 241 -15.29 -18.16 -38.61
N ALA A 242 -14.87 -16.91 -38.81
CA ALA A 242 -15.29 -16.12 -39.98
C ALA A 242 -14.93 -16.78 -41.33
N ALA A 243 -13.81 -17.50 -41.40
CA ALA A 243 -13.43 -18.29 -42.57
C ALA A 243 -14.32 -19.53 -42.74
N ASN A 244 -14.69 -20.21 -41.66
CA ASN A 244 -15.64 -21.33 -41.70
C ASN A 244 -17.05 -20.85 -42.09
N ASP A 245 -17.51 -19.74 -41.52
CA ASP A 245 -18.81 -19.13 -41.84
C ASP A 245 -18.89 -18.79 -43.34
N GLY A 246 -17.85 -18.16 -43.90
CA GLY A 246 -17.73 -17.90 -45.34
C GLY A 246 -17.57 -19.16 -46.21
N LEU A 247 -17.00 -20.25 -45.68
CA LEU A 247 -16.98 -21.54 -46.37
C LEU A 247 -18.35 -22.24 -46.34
N GLU A 248 -19.12 -22.13 -45.25
CA GLU A 248 -20.51 -22.58 -45.21
C GLU A 248 -21.35 -21.80 -46.27
N GLU A 249 -21.22 -20.47 -46.37
CA GLU A 249 -21.87 -19.68 -47.42
C GLU A 249 -21.50 -20.11 -48.85
N ILE A 250 -20.20 -20.32 -49.13
CA ILE A 250 -19.73 -20.77 -50.45
C ILE A 250 -20.25 -22.18 -50.77
N ILE A 251 -20.24 -23.10 -49.80
CA ILE A 251 -20.74 -24.47 -50.00
C ILE A 251 -22.26 -24.46 -50.24
N GLU A 252 -23.03 -23.64 -49.53
CA GLU A 252 -24.47 -23.48 -49.82
C GLU A 252 -24.71 -22.89 -51.21
N ALA A 253 -23.96 -21.86 -51.62
CA ALA A 253 -24.07 -21.26 -52.95
C ALA A 253 -23.71 -22.26 -54.06
N CYS A 254 -22.64 -23.05 -53.89
CA CYS A 254 -22.25 -24.11 -54.80
C CYS A 254 -23.29 -25.24 -54.87
N ALA A 255 -23.89 -25.64 -53.74
CA ALA A 255 -24.95 -26.64 -53.72
C ALA A 255 -26.20 -26.15 -54.47
N VAL A 256 -26.63 -24.91 -54.25
CA VAL A 256 -27.75 -24.29 -54.97
C VAL A 256 -27.48 -24.22 -56.48
N ALA A 257 -26.28 -23.79 -56.89
CA ALA A 257 -25.88 -23.73 -58.29
C ALA A 257 -25.81 -25.13 -58.94
N TYR A 258 -25.29 -26.13 -58.23
CA TYR A 258 -25.22 -27.52 -58.70
C TYR A 258 -26.61 -28.12 -58.88
N CYS A 259 -27.52 -27.94 -57.91
CA CYS A 259 -28.91 -28.37 -58.04
C CYS A 259 -29.62 -27.67 -59.22
N ALA A 260 -29.44 -26.36 -59.38
CA ALA A 260 -30.01 -25.63 -60.52
C ALA A 260 -29.52 -26.18 -61.88
N LEU A 261 -28.24 -26.55 -61.99
CA LEU A 261 -27.64 -27.06 -63.22
C LEU A 261 -28.01 -28.52 -63.50
N HIS A 262 -28.14 -29.35 -62.46
CA HIS A 262 -28.58 -30.75 -62.59
C HIS A 262 -30.08 -30.91 -62.89
N ARG A 263 -30.92 -29.97 -62.45
CA ARG A 263 -32.38 -29.95 -62.68
C ARG A 263 -32.78 -30.05 -64.15
N ASP A 264 -31.96 -29.48 -65.04
CA ASP A 264 -32.22 -29.44 -66.49
C ASP A 264 -31.44 -30.53 -67.27
N ALA A 265 -30.49 -31.22 -66.63
CA ALA A 265 -29.51 -32.10 -67.29
C ALA A 265 -29.63 -33.59 -66.91
N VAL A 266 -30.28 -33.92 -65.79
CA VAL A 266 -30.41 -35.30 -65.27
C VAL A 266 -31.88 -35.74 -65.24
N HIS A 267 -32.13 -37.05 -65.32
CA HIS A 267 -33.49 -37.59 -65.22
C HIS A 267 -34.14 -37.18 -63.89
N ALA A 268 -35.37 -36.67 -63.96
CA ALA A 268 -36.04 -36.00 -62.85
C ALA A 268 -36.09 -36.83 -61.56
N GLU A 269 -36.18 -38.16 -61.64
CA GLU A 269 -36.21 -39.06 -60.48
C GLU A 269 -34.86 -39.13 -59.75
N GLU A 270 -33.74 -39.14 -60.47
CA GLU A 270 -32.38 -39.14 -59.88
C GLU A 270 -32.08 -37.79 -59.22
N TYR A 271 -32.47 -36.68 -59.86
CA TYR A 271 -32.44 -35.35 -59.25
C TYR A 271 -33.25 -35.32 -57.95
N ARG A 272 -34.44 -35.95 -57.94
CA ARG A 272 -35.34 -35.97 -56.77
C ARG A 272 -34.76 -36.75 -55.59
N VAL A 273 -34.09 -37.87 -55.84
CA VAL A 273 -33.37 -38.63 -54.80
C VAL A 273 -32.21 -37.80 -54.22
N LEU A 274 -31.47 -37.06 -55.06
CA LEU A 274 -30.39 -36.19 -54.60
C LEU A 274 -30.91 -34.98 -53.79
N GLU A 275 -31.99 -34.33 -54.26
CA GLU A 275 -32.65 -33.23 -53.56
C GLU A 275 -33.20 -33.67 -52.20
N GLN A 276 -33.83 -34.86 -52.13
CA GLN A 276 -34.26 -35.45 -50.86
C GLN A 276 -33.08 -35.75 -49.93
N SER A 277 -32.00 -36.36 -50.42
CA SER A 277 -30.80 -36.66 -49.62
C SER A 277 -30.14 -35.39 -49.07
N TYR A 278 -30.08 -34.31 -49.85
CA TYR A 278 -29.60 -33.00 -49.39
C TYR A 278 -30.48 -32.42 -48.28
N LEU A 279 -31.82 -32.50 -48.44
CA LEU A 279 -32.76 -32.03 -47.42
C LEU A 279 -32.68 -32.84 -46.12
N GLU A 280 -32.51 -34.16 -46.23
CA GLU A 280 -32.31 -35.06 -45.09
C GLU A 280 -31.02 -34.71 -44.34
N MET A 281 -29.88 -34.60 -45.03
CA MET A 281 -28.60 -34.20 -44.43
C MET A 281 -28.66 -32.79 -43.81
N LYS A 282 -29.34 -31.83 -44.46
CA LYS A 282 -29.56 -30.48 -43.91
C LYS A 282 -30.44 -30.53 -42.65
N SER A 283 -31.43 -31.41 -42.59
CA SER A 283 -32.23 -31.64 -41.38
C SER A 283 -31.41 -32.24 -40.21
N GLU A 284 -30.37 -33.03 -40.51
CA GLU A 284 -29.47 -33.59 -39.50
C GLU A 284 -28.49 -32.55 -38.97
N LEU A 285 -27.95 -31.71 -39.85
CA LEU A 285 -27.15 -30.55 -39.45
C LEU A 285 -27.94 -29.62 -38.52
N TRP A 286 -29.20 -29.31 -38.84
CA TRP A 286 -30.06 -28.50 -37.98
C TRP A 286 -30.41 -29.19 -36.66
N ARG A 287 -30.72 -30.50 -36.67
CA ARG A 287 -30.91 -31.28 -35.43
C ARG A 287 -29.66 -31.27 -34.54
N TRP A 288 -28.46 -31.33 -35.12
CA TRP A 288 -27.21 -31.29 -34.37
C TRP A 288 -26.84 -29.89 -33.86
N LYS A 289 -26.98 -28.84 -34.68
CA LYS A 289 -26.80 -27.44 -34.23
C LYS A 289 -27.76 -27.12 -33.07
N LEU A 290 -29.05 -27.46 -33.21
CA LEU A 290 -30.05 -27.27 -32.15
C LEU A 290 -29.74 -28.10 -30.89
N LYS A 291 -29.28 -29.36 -31.03
CA LYS A 291 -28.90 -30.19 -29.88
C LYS A 291 -27.73 -29.56 -29.11
N ASN A 292 -26.70 -29.08 -29.78
CA ASN A 292 -25.58 -28.42 -29.11
C ASN A 292 -26.03 -27.14 -28.37
N GLU A 293 -26.99 -26.39 -28.92
CA GLU A 293 -27.58 -25.24 -28.23
C GLU A 293 -28.37 -25.65 -26.99
N THR A 294 -29.16 -26.73 -27.04
CA THR A 294 -29.86 -27.25 -25.84
C THR A 294 -28.89 -27.82 -24.81
N ASP A 295 -27.87 -28.57 -25.22
CA ASP A 295 -26.87 -29.16 -24.32
C ASP A 295 -26.04 -28.05 -23.62
N ALA A 296 -25.75 -26.94 -24.33
CA ALA A 296 -25.10 -25.76 -23.76
C ALA A 296 -25.99 -25.03 -22.74
N LEU A 297 -27.28 -24.84 -23.04
CA LEU A 297 -28.24 -24.22 -22.12
C LEU A 297 -28.50 -25.09 -20.88
N ASP A 298 -28.52 -26.41 -21.02
CA ASP A 298 -28.64 -27.34 -19.90
C ASP A 298 -27.36 -27.36 -19.05
N PHE A 299 -26.18 -27.24 -19.66
CA PHE A 299 -24.92 -27.02 -18.92
C PHE A 299 -24.93 -25.69 -18.14
N GLU A 300 -25.42 -24.59 -18.72
CA GLU A 300 -25.58 -23.33 -17.99
C GLU A 300 -26.61 -23.42 -16.86
N ARG A 301 -27.71 -24.17 -17.04
CA ARG A 301 -28.69 -24.47 -15.99
C ARG A 301 -28.05 -25.27 -14.86
N LYS A 302 -27.32 -26.34 -15.15
CA LYS A 302 -26.59 -27.13 -14.15
C LYS A 302 -25.55 -26.28 -13.40
N ARG A 303 -24.87 -25.37 -14.11
CA ARG A 303 -23.96 -24.38 -13.52
C ARG A 303 -24.68 -23.29 -12.71
N ALA A 304 -25.99 -23.10 -12.84
CA ALA A 304 -26.80 -22.28 -11.93
C ALA A 304 -27.24 -23.09 -10.70
N GLU A 305 -27.71 -24.32 -10.89
CA GLU A 305 -28.09 -25.25 -9.82
C GLU A 305 -26.93 -25.49 -8.83
N THR A 306 -25.70 -25.72 -9.31
CA THR A 306 -24.53 -25.93 -8.43
C THR A 306 -24.18 -24.68 -7.61
N ARG A 307 -24.35 -23.47 -8.16
CA ARG A 307 -24.17 -22.21 -7.42
C ARG A 307 -25.25 -22.05 -6.35
N GLU A 308 -26.50 -22.35 -6.66
CA GLU A 308 -27.58 -22.29 -5.68
C GLU A 308 -27.36 -23.32 -4.54
N LEU A 309 -26.89 -24.53 -4.86
CA LEU A 309 -26.54 -25.54 -3.86
C LEU A 309 -25.35 -25.10 -2.99
N GLN A 310 -24.34 -24.43 -3.55
CA GLN A 310 -23.25 -23.83 -2.77
C GLN A 310 -23.73 -22.70 -1.85
N GLU A 311 -24.67 -21.87 -2.28
CA GLU A 311 -25.28 -20.81 -1.46
C GLU A 311 -26.16 -21.39 -0.34
N ARG A 312 -26.99 -22.40 -0.64
CA ARG A 312 -27.78 -23.16 0.36
C ARG A 312 -26.89 -23.87 1.37
N LEU A 313 -25.76 -24.46 0.94
CA LEU A 313 -24.81 -25.11 1.85
C LEU A 313 -24.18 -24.09 2.81
N LYS A 314 -23.75 -22.93 2.31
CA LYS A 314 -23.22 -21.83 3.16
C LYS A 314 -24.25 -21.36 4.19
N ALA A 315 -25.52 -21.19 3.78
CA ALA A 315 -26.61 -20.85 4.69
C ALA A 315 -26.78 -21.92 5.79
N ALA A 316 -26.78 -23.20 5.45
CA ALA A 316 -26.85 -24.29 6.42
C ALA A 316 -25.62 -24.36 7.36
N GLU A 317 -24.43 -23.98 6.89
CA GLU A 317 -23.23 -23.88 7.73
C GLU A 317 -23.27 -22.69 8.71
N ASP A 318 -23.86 -21.57 8.30
CA ASP A 318 -24.14 -20.41 9.15
C ASP A 318 -25.24 -20.74 10.19
N GLU A 319 -26.34 -21.38 9.79
CA GLU A 319 -27.38 -21.89 10.71
C GLU A 319 -26.79 -22.86 11.74
N ARG A 320 -25.94 -23.81 11.29
CA ARG A 320 -25.21 -24.73 12.18
C ARG A 320 -24.28 -24.00 13.16
N ARG A 321 -23.76 -22.81 12.79
CA ARG A 321 -22.96 -21.97 13.71
C ARG A 321 -23.84 -21.36 14.80
N VAL A 322 -24.95 -20.73 14.42
CA VAL A 322 -25.93 -20.13 15.34
C VAL A 322 -26.53 -21.19 16.29
N LEU A 323 -26.92 -22.36 15.77
CA LEU A 323 -27.40 -23.47 16.61
C LEU A 323 -26.34 -23.99 17.59
N LYS A 324 -25.05 -23.98 17.21
CA LYS A 324 -23.94 -24.34 18.10
C LYS A 324 -23.72 -23.31 19.21
N GLU A 325 -23.94 -22.03 18.91
CA GLU A 325 -23.89 -20.93 19.88
C GLU A 325 -25.04 -21.05 20.90
N ILE A 326 -26.29 -21.20 20.44
CA ILE A 326 -27.47 -21.45 21.30
C ILE A 326 -27.30 -22.72 22.16
N VAL A 327 -26.73 -23.80 21.61
CA VAL A 327 -26.44 -25.03 22.37
C VAL A 327 -25.34 -24.85 23.43
N ASN A 328 -24.53 -23.79 23.36
CA ASN A 328 -23.61 -23.43 24.44
C ASN A 328 -24.30 -22.54 25.48
N GLU A 329 -25.09 -21.54 25.07
CA GLU A 329 -25.92 -20.74 25.97
C GLU A 329 -26.81 -21.64 26.86
N ILE A 330 -27.48 -22.64 26.27
CA ILE A 330 -28.30 -23.63 27.01
C ILE A 330 -27.47 -24.49 27.99
N LYS A 331 -26.17 -24.72 27.74
CA LYS A 331 -25.30 -25.42 28.72
C LYS A 331 -24.94 -24.51 29.88
N ASP A 332 -24.68 -23.25 29.61
CA ASP A 332 -24.29 -22.26 30.61
C ASP A 332 -25.50 -21.91 31.50
N ASP A 333 -26.69 -21.72 30.92
CA ASP A 333 -27.98 -21.65 31.63
C ASP A 333 -28.23 -22.91 32.48
N ARG A 334 -28.00 -24.09 31.91
CA ARG A 334 -28.13 -25.35 32.66
C ARG A 334 -27.12 -25.46 33.79
N GLN A 335 -25.94 -24.86 33.66
CA GLN A 335 -24.95 -24.82 34.74
C GLN A 335 -25.35 -23.82 35.82
N ALA A 336 -25.83 -22.63 35.45
CA ALA A 336 -26.42 -21.66 36.37
C ALA A 336 -27.59 -22.28 37.16
N LEU A 337 -28.54 -22.94 36.48
CA LEU A 337 -29.64 -23.67 37.12
C LEU A 337 -29.16 -24.80 38.04
N ARG A 338 -28.09 -25.53 37.71
CA ARG A 338 -27.49 -26.53 38.62
C ARG A 338 -26.94 -25.87 39.88
N ASP A 339 -26.28 -24.72 39.76
CA ASP A 339 -25.72 -24.00 40.89
C ASP A 339 -26.78 -23.25 41.71
N GLU A 340 -27.91 -22.87 41.12
CA GLU A 340 -29.11 -22.41 41.84
C GLU A 340 -29.82 -23.55 42.56
N ILE A 341 -30.08 -24.68 41.89
CA ILE A 341 -30.62 -25.89 42.53
C ILE A 341 -29.69 -26.37 43.65
N ARG A 342 -28.36 -26.24 43.52
CA ARG A 342 -27.40 -26.53 44.58
C ARG A 342 -27.54 -25.58 45.78
N LYS A 343 -27.73 -24.26 45.55
CA LYS A 343 -28.03 -23.28 46.62
C LYS A 343 -29.40 -23.56 47.28
N PHE A 344 -30.39 -24.01 46.52
CA PHE A 344 -31.78 -24.24 46.96
C PHE A 344 -31.97 -25.59 47.68
N ALA A 345 -31.27 -26.64 47.25
CA ALA A 345 -31.24 -27.92 47.97
C ALA A 345 -30.61 -27.77 49.36
N LEU A 346 -29.63 -26.87 49.51
CA LEU A 346 -29.05 -26.49 50.81
C LEU A 346 -30.02 -25.72 51.73
N SER A 347 -31.18 -25.24 51.24
CA SER A 347 -32.20 -24.59 52.07
C SER A 347 -33.46 -25.43 52.34
N ILE A 348 -33.70 -26.51 51.59
CA ILE A 348 -34.97 -27.27 51.63
C ILE A 348 -34.98 -28.52 52.52
N GLY A 349 -33.84 -29.03 52.99
CA GLY A 349 -33.73 -30.31 53.71
C GLY A 349 -34.34 -30.37 55.13
N ASN A 350 -35.64 -30.11 55.30
CA ASN A 350 -36.26 -29.97 56.63
C ASN A 350 -37.80 -30.24 56.77
N ARG A 351 -38.54 -30.81 55.79
CA ARG A 351 -40.03 -31.09 55.89
C ARG A 351 -40.52 -32.33 55.06
N ASN A 352 -41.58 -33.04 55.52
CA ASN A 352 -42.14 -34.35 55.00
C ASN A 352 -43.72 -34.40 54.94
N LEU A 353 -44.41 -35.27 54.12
CA LEU A 353 -45.92 -35.52 54.04
C LEU A 353 -46.40 -36.68 53.04
N LEU A 354 -47.56 -37.44 53.21
CA LEU A 354 -48.08 -38.62 52.34
C LEU A 354 -49.51 -39.34 52.67
N ASP A 355 -50.48 -39.86 51.78
CA ASP A 355 -51.66 -40.89 52.02
C ASP A 355 -52.78 -41.42 50.89
N PHE A 356 -53.66 -42.54 51.04
CA PHE A 356 -55.03 -43.13 50.37
C PHE A 356 -55.25 -44.34 49.22
N VAL A 357 -56.35 -45.14 48.74
CA VAL A 357 -57.83 -45.77 48.97
C VAL A 357 -58.47 -46.92 47.90
N PRO A 358 -59.69 -47.70 47.99
CA PRO A 358 -60.24 -48.97 47.17
C PRO A 358 -61.78 -49.28 46.56
N ASP A 359 -62.35 -50.57 46.29
CA ASP A 359 -63.55 -51.20 45.40
C ASP A 359 -64.65 -52.29 46.03
N PRO A 360 -65.68 -53.23 45.56
CA PRO A 360 -66.33 -54.06 44.34
C PRO A 360 -67.98 -54.45 44.26
N LEU A 361 -68.89 -55.46 43.77
CA LEU A 361 -69.31 -56.78 42.92
C LEU A 361 -70.97 -57.11 42.89
N GLU A 362 -71.91 -58.10 42.44
CA GLU A 362 -72.35 -59.44 41.65
C GLU A 362 -73.99 -59.80 41.58
N VAL A 363 -74.88 -60.84 41.12
CA VAL A 363 -75.13 -62.16 40.26
C VAL A 363 -76.66 -62.69 39.77
N THR A 364 -77.26 -63.99 39.74
CA THR A 364 -78.39 -64.62 38.78
C THR A 364 -79.44 -65.88 39.11
N GLN A 365 -80.47 -66.35 38.23
CA GLN A 365 -81.32 -67.72 37.99
C GLN A 365 -82.97 -67.77 37.81
N THR A 366 -83.98 -68.73 37.47
CA THR A 366 -84.39 -70.23 37.12
C THR A 366 -85.89 -70.58 36.46
N SER A 367 -86.52 -71.87 36.30
CA SER A 367 -87.84 -72.30 35.52
C SER A 367 -88.65 -73.74 35.69
N GLN A 368 -89.90 -74.13 35.13
CA GLN A 368 -90.73 -75.48 35.25
C GLN A 368 -91.75 -76.14 34.17
N ASP A 369 -92.36 -75.55 33.10
CA ASP A 369 -93.57 -76.06 32.32
C ASP A 369 -93.58 -77.39 31.47
N VAL A 370 -92.83 -78.43 31.85
CA VAL A 370 -92.32 -79.43 30.87
C VAL A 370 -93.27 -80.56 30.41
N LEU A 371 -94.16 -81.08 31.28
CA LEU A 371 -94.72 -82.43 31.06
C LEU A 371 -95.83 -82.56 30.00
N ASN A 372 -96.82 -81.66 29.95
CA ASN A 372 -97.93 -81.77 28.99
C ASN A 372 -97.51 -81.53 27.53
N ALA A 373 -96.33 -80.95 27.29
CA ALA A 373 -95.74 -80.87 25.96
C ALA A 373 -95.41 -82.27 25.38
N THR A 374 -95.01 -83.22 26.23
CA THR A 374 -94.36 -84.49 25.81
C THR A 374 -95.23 -85.42 24.97
N LEU A 375 -96.55 -85.42 25.15
CA LEU A 375 -97.44 -86.37 24.46
C LEU A 375 -97.93 -85.84 23.10
N ASN A 376 -98.28 -84.55 23.02
CA ASN A 376 -98.47 -83.87 21.74
C ASN A 376 -97.18 -83.94 20.89
N HIS A 377 -96.02 -83.80 21.54
CA HIS A 377 -94.71 -83.94 20.92
C HIS A 377 -94.49 -85.31 20.24
N ILE A 378 -95.18 -86.41 20.58
CA ILE A 378 -94.97 -87.71 19.91
C ILE A 378 -95.66 -87.77 18.53
N ASN A 379 -96.94 -87.35 18.44
CA ASN A 379 -97.62 -87.31 17.14
C ASN A 379 -97.09 -86.16 16.27
N LEU A 380 -96.71 -85.04 16.90
CA LEU A 380 -95.98 -83.97 16.23
C LEU A 380 -94.62 -84.49 15.73
N SER A 381 -93.86 -85.25 16.53
CA SER A 381 -92.54 -85.75 16.13
C SER A 381 -92.62 -86.75 14.99
N SER A 382 -93.63 -87.62 14.91
CA SER A 382 -93.76 -88.56 13.78
C SER A 382 -93.99 -87.84 12.44
N SER A 383 -94.91 -86.88 12.40
CA SER A 383 -95.12 -86.03 11.22
C SER A 383 -93.88 -85.19 10.89
N TYR A 384 -93.29 -84.59 11.92
CA TYR A 384 -92.04 -83.85 11.84
C TYR A 384 -90.88 -84.70 11.34
N TYR A 385 -90.76 -85.99 11.72
CA TYR A 385 -89.68 -86.87 11.24
C TYR A 385 -89.84 -87.19 9.75
N ILE A 386 -91.06 -87.38 9.24
CA ILE A 386 -91.29 -87.55 7.79
C ILE A 386 -90.94 -86.26 7.05
N GLN A 387 -91.39 -85.10 7.56
CA GLN A 387 -91.01 -83.80 7.01
C GLN A 387 -89.50 -83.55 7.10
N GLN A 388 -88.87 -83.96 8.18
CA GLN A 388 -87.43 -83.82 8.45
C GLN A 388 -86.60 -84.74 7.56
N ILE A 389 -87.07 -85.94 7.24
CA ILE A 389 -86.44 -86.79 6.21
C ILE A 389 -86.56 -86.13 4.83
N GLY A 390 -87.71 -85.53 4.50
CA GLY A 390 -87.89 -84.77 3.26
C GLY A 390 -86.97 -83.54 3.16
N THR A 391 -86.81 -82.78 4.25
CA THR A 391 -85.88 -81.64 4.29
C THR A 391 -84.42 -82.09 4.37
N LEU A 392 -84.09 -83.16 5.09
CA LEU A 392 -82.74 -83.74 5.09
C LEU A 392 -82.33 -84.24 3.71
N ASN A 393 -83.23 -84.86 2.95
CA ASN A 393 -82.95 -85.30 1.57
C ASN A 393 -82.72 -84.10 0.64
N SER A 394 -83.60 -83.10 0.64
CA SER A 394 -83.41 -81.90 -0.19
C SER A 394 -82.21 -81.02 0.26
N VAL A 395 -81.87 -81.04 1.55
CA VAL A 395 -80.60 -80.50 2.07
C VAL A 395 -79.40 -81.34 1.60
N ASN A 396 -79.50 -82.66 1.58
CA ASN A 396 -78.45 -83.55 1.09
C ASN A 396 -78.19 -83.38 -0.42
N ASP A 397 -79.24 -83.21 -1.22
CA ASP A 397 -79.12 -82.89 -2.65
C ASP A 397 -78.53 -81.49 -2.85
N SER A 398 -78.92 -80.52 -2.02
CA SER A 398 -78.32 -79.18 -1.98
C SER A 398 -76.84 -79.21 -1.56
N LEU A 399 -76.46 -80.06 -0.60
CA LEU A 399 -75.09 -80.25 -0.15
C LEU A 399 -74.25 -81.00 -1.20
N THR A 400 -74.82 -81.98 -1.87
CA THR A 400 -74.14 -82.76 -2.94
C THR A 400 -73.89 -81.88 -4.18
N SER A 401 -74.87 -81.04 -4.57
CA SER A 401 -74.69 -80.05 -5.65
C SER A 401 -73.76 -78.90 -5.25
N LYS A 402 -73.75 -78.46 -3.99
CA LYS A 402 -72.73 -77.55 -3.46
C LYS A 402 -71.34 -78.21 -3.46
N LEU A 403 -71.23 -79.49 -3.12
CA LEU A 403 -69.97 -80.23 -3.10
C LEU A 403 -69.39 -80.42 -4.51
N SER A 404 -70.21 -80.75 -5.51
CA SER A 404 -69.74 -80.81 -6.91
C SER A 404 -69.33 -79.42 -7.43
N SER A 405 -70.03 -78.37 -7.02
CA SER A 405 -69.65 -76.98 -7.30
C SER A 405 -68.33 -76.58 -6.63
N THR A 406 -68.12 -76.88 -5.35
CA THR A 406 -66.85 -76.58 -4.66
C THR A 406 -65.69 -77.44 -5.16
N ILE A 407 -65.92 -78.68 -5.59
CA ILE A 407 -64.91 -79.51 -6.27
C ILE A 407 -64.54 -78.91 -7.64
N SER A 408 -65.51 -78.45 -8.43
CA SER A 408 -65.25 -77.74 -9.69
C SER A 408 -64.42 -76.47 -9.45
N ASN A 409 -64.79 -75.67 -8.44
CA ASN A 409 -64.07 -74.47 -8.04
C ASN A 409 -62.67 -74.78 -7.45
N LEU A 410 -62.48 -75.94 -6.82
CA LEU A 410 -61.16 -76.39 -6.38
C LEU A 410 -60.25 -76.66 -7.58
N TYR A 411 -60.76 -77.33 -8.61
CA TYR A 411 -60.00 -77.60 -9.84
C TYR A 411 -59.67 -76.32 -10.62
N THR A 412 -60.58 -75.34 -10.71
CA THR A 412 -60.27 -74.05 -11.35
C THR A 412 -59.23 -73.27 -10.54
N CYS A 413 -59.33 -73.24 -9.20
CA CYS A 413 -58.33 -72.63 -8.33
C CYS A 413 -56.96 -73.35 -8.38
N GLN A 414 -56.92 -74.67 -8.52
CA GLN A 414 -55.66 -75.41 -8.74
C GLN A 414 -55.04 -75.07 -10.10
N SER A 415 -55.87 -74.93 -11.15
CA SER A 415 -55.42 -74.54 -12.49
C SER A 415 -54.85 -73.11 -12.52
N THR A 416 -55.54 -72.13 -11.90
CA THR A 416 -55.04 -70.75 -11.82
C THR A 416 -53.78 -70.65 -10.96
N LEU A 417 -53.69 -71.39 -9.85
CA LEU A 417 -52.48 -71.46 -9.02
C LEU A 417 -51.30 -72.09 -9.79
N ALA A 418 -51.55 -73.08 -10.65
CA ALA A 418 -50.54 -73.66 -11.54
C ALA A 418 -50.10 -72.72 -12.68
N ASN A 419 -51.00 -71.83 -13.16
CA ASN A 419 -50.65 -70.76 -14.09
C ASN A 419 -49.78 -69.69 -13.40
N LEU A 420 -50.22 -69.17 -12.25
CA LEU A 420 -49.49 -68.15 -11.49
C LEU A 420 -48.08 -68.61 -11.08
N ARG A 421 -47.89 -69.90 -10.78
CA ARG A 421 -46.55 -70.48 -10.52
C ARG A 421 -45.63 -70.45 -11.75
N ARG A 422 -46.18 -70.67 -12.96
CA ARG A 422 -45.41 -70.55 -14.21
C ARG A 422 -45.10 -69.08 -14.52
N GLU A 423 -46.07 -68.19 -14.36
CA GLU A 423 -45.89 -66.75 -14.53
C GLU A 423 -44.85 -66.19 -13.54
N HIS A 424 -44.78 -66.71 -12.32
CA HIS A 424 -43.74 -66.37 -11.34
C HIS A 424 -42.34 -66.81 -11.80
N SER A 425 -42.17 -68.06 -12.25
CA SER A 425 -40.87 -68.53 -12.76
C SER A 425 -40.43 -67.81 -14.04
N ASP A 426 -41.38 -67.43 -14.90
CA ASP A 426 -41.14 -66.59 -16.08
C ASP A 426 -40.75 -65.15 -15.68
N LEU A 427 -41.23 -64.63 -14.55
CA LEU A 427 -40.85 -63.33 -14.02
C LEU A 427 -39.47 -63.37 -13.34
N GLU A 428 -39.18 -64.39 -12.54
CA GLU A 428 -37.88 -64.60 -11.88
C GLU A 428 -36.75 -64.78 -12.90
N THR A 429 -36.98 -65.55 -13.97
CA THR A 429 -35.99 -65.72 -15.04
C THR A 429 -35.78 -64.43 -15.86
N ARG A 430 -36.82 -63.61 -16.05
CA ARG A 430 -36.68 -62.26 -16.64
C ARG A 430 -35.95 -61.30 -15.71
N HIS A 431 -36.18 -61.36 -14.40
CA HIS A 431 -35.47 -60.54 -13.42
C HIS A 431 -33.98 -60.87 -13.41
N ALA A 432 -33.61 -62.16 -13.30
CA ALA A 432 -32.22 -62.60 -13.36
C ALA A 432 -31.52 -62.25 -14.70
N ALA A 433 -32.27 -62.24 -15.82
CA ALA A 433 -31.76 -61.76 -17.10
C ALA A 433 -31.56 -60.23 -17.14
N LEU A 434 -32.42 -59.46 -16.47
CA LEU A 434 -32.28 -58.01 -16.31
C LEU A 434 -31.09 -57.66 -15.41
N ASP A 435 -30.97 -58.30 -14.25
CA ASP A 435 -29.84 -58.12 -13.32
C ASP A 435 -28.51 -58.37 -14.04
N LYS A 436 -28.43 -59.47 -14.80
CA LYS A 436 -27.26 -59.81 -15.60
C LYS A 436 -26.96 -58.84 -16.76
N ALA A 437 -27.99 -58.22 -17.34
CA ALA A 437 -27.78 -57.13 -18.30
C ALA A 437 -27.29 -55.84 -17.61
N HIS A 438 -27.68 -55.62 -16.36
CA HIS A 438 -27.26 -54.47 -15.55
C HIS A 438 -25.85 -54.61 -14.94
N GLU A 439 -25.25 -55.81 -14.87
CA GLU A 439 -23.84 -56.01 -14.46
C GLU A 439 -22.86 -55.11 -15.25
N HIS A 440 -23.12 -54.84 -16.53
CA HIS A 440 -22.31 -53.91 -17.34
C HIS A 440 -22.49 -52.43 -16.96
N CYS A 441 -23.64 -52.06 -16.40
CA CYS A 441 -23.92 -50.69 -15.97
C CYS A 441 -23.16 -50.33 -14.69
N ASP A 442 -22.87 -51.29 -13.81
CA ASP A 442 -22.10 -51.02 -12.59
C ASP A 442 -20.63 -50.68 -12.90
N GLY A 443 -20.02 -51.26 -13.94
CA GLY A 443 -18.70 -50.82 -14.42
C GLY A 443 -18.68 -49.36 -14.87
N VAL A 444 -19.67 -48.96 -15.69
CA VAL A 444 -19.85 -47.55 -16.12
C VAL A 444 -20.13 -46.63 -14.92
N ARG A 445 -20.82 -47.13 -13.89
CA ARG A 445 -21.08 -46.40 -12.64
C ARG A 445 -19.84 -46.20 -11.80
N GLU A 446 -18.93 -47.19 -11.73
CA GLU A 446 -17.63 -47.04 -11.09
C GLU A 446 -16.72 -46.07 -11.85
N GLU A 447 -16.72 -46.10 -13.18
CA GLU A 447 -16.02 -45.12 -14.02
C GLU A 447 -16.59 -43.69 -13.84
N LEU A 448 -17.91 -43.54 -13.73
CA LEU A 448 -18.55 -42.25 -13.43
C LEU A 448 -18.15 -41.74 -12.04
N LEU A 449 -18.15 -42.61 -11.02
CA LEU A 449 -17.70 -42.27 -9.67
C LEU A 449 -16.19 -42.00 -9.57
N ALA A 450 -15.37 -42.58 -10.46
CA ALA A 450 -13.94 -42.30 -10.54
C ALA A 450 -13.68 -40.94 -11.21
N THR A 451 -14.36 -40.64 -12.31
CA THR A 451 -14.26 -39.36 -13.02
C THR A 451 -14.84 -38.20 -12.20
N GLU A 452 -15.94 -38.40 -11.47
CA GLU A 452 -16.50 -37.42 -10.53
C GLU A 452 -15.50 -37.06 -9.41
N LYS A 453 -14.82 -38.06 -8.82
CA LYS A 453 -13.75 -37.83 -7.83
C LYS A 453 -12.56 -37.09 -8.44
N GLU A 454 -12.17 -37.40 -9.68
CA GLU A 454 -11.09 -36.68 -10.36
C GLU A 454 -11.48 -35.22 -10.64
N CYS A 455 -12.73 -34.96 -11.05
CA CYS A 455 -13.28 -33.62 -11.21
C CYS A 455 -13.22 -32.84 -9.89
N MET A 456 -13.69 -33.38 -8.77
CA MET A 456 -13.58 -32.71 -7.46
C MET A 456 -12.13 -32.41 -7.07
N PHE A 457 -11.18 -33.32 -7.32
CA PHE A 457 -9.76 -33.10 -7.04
C PHE A 457 -9.16 -32.00 -7.94
N ARG A 458 -9.57 -31.94 -9.21
CA ARG A 458 -9.19 -30.87 -10.15
C ARG A 458 -9.79 -29.52 -9.73
N GLU A 459 -11.03 -29.49 -9.26
CA GLU A 459 -11.69 -28.27 -8.74
C GLU A 459 -10.99 -27.73 -7.49
N GLN A 460 -10.71 -28.58 -6.49
CA GLN A 460 -9.94 -28.20 -5.29
C GLN A 460 -8.55 -27.65 -5.64
N LYS A 461 -7.89 -28.23 -6.66
CA LYS A 461 -6.59 -27.74 -7.15
C LYS A 461 -6.71 -26.39 -7.88
N ILE A 462 -7.81 -26.14 -8.59
CA ILE A 462 -8.10 -24.83 -9.20
C ILE A 462 -8.36 -23.78 -8.12
N GLU A 463 -9.19 -24.09 -7.11
CA GLU A 463 -9.49 -23.19 -5.99
C GLU A 463 -8.22 -22.78 -5.23
N GLY A 464 -7.34 -23.75 -4.91
CA GLY A 464 -6.04 -23.46 -4.29
C GLY A 464 -5.13 -22.55 -5.12
N LEU A 465 -5.10 -22.75 -6.45
CA LEU A 465 -4.35 -21.89 -7.37
C LEU A 465 -4.97 -20.49 -7.50
N GLU A 466 -6.31 -20.36 -7.45
CA GLU A 466 -6.98 -19.06 -7.41
C GLU A 466 -6.71 -18.31 -6.10
N GLU A 467 -6.69 -19.00 -4.95
CA GLU A 467 -6.24 -18.40 -3.70
C GLU A 467 -4.78 -17.91 -3.78
N GLU A 468 -3.87 -18.71 -4.33
CA GLU A 468 -2.46 -18.31 -4.49
C GLU A 468 -2.30 -17.11 -5.42
N LEU A 469 -3.04 -17.07 -6.53
CA LEU A 469 -3.06 -15.93 -7.44
C LEU A 469 -3.62 -14.69 -6.74
N GLN A 470 -4.68 -14.80 -5.93
CA GLN A 470 -5.18 -13.71 -5.10
C GLN A 470 -4.14 -13.24 -4.05
N ARG A 471 -3.50 -14.17 -3.32
CA ARG A 471 -2.42 -13.89 -2.36
C ARG A 471 -1.25 -13.14 -3.02
N MET A 472 -0.84 -13.56 -4.22
CA MET A 472 0.22 -12.88 -4.98
C MET A 472 -0.21 -11.51 -5.50
N LYS A 473 -1.47 -11.35 -5.93
CA LYS A 473 -2.05 -10.08 -6.38
C LYS A 473 -2.17 -9.04 -5.26
N ILE A 474 -2.37 -9.49 -4.01
CA ILE A 474 -2.33 -8.64 -2.81
C ILE A 474 -0.88 -8.21 -2.54
N LYS A 475 0.07 -9.16 -2.41
CA LYS A 475 1.50 -8.86 -2.20
C LYS A 475 2.06 -7.87 -3.23
N SER A 476 1.73 -8.07 -4.51
CA SER A 476 2.15 -7.20 -5.61
C SER A 476 1.63 -5.76 -5.48
N ARG A 477 0.44 -5.54 -4.89
CA ARG A 477 -0.07 -4.20 -4.57
C ARG A 477 0.67 -3.60 -3.39
N ASP A 478 0.82 -4.35 -2.29
CA ASP A 478 1.53 -3.90 -1.10
C ASP A 478 2.97 -3.48 -1.44
N ASP A 479 3.66 -4.23 -2.31
CA ASP A 479 5.03 -3.92 -2.74
C ASP A 479 5.09 -2.73 -3.71
N ALA A 480 4.08 -2.54 -4.57
CA ALA A 480 3.95 -1.33 -5.38
C ALA A 480 3.73 -0.07 -4.52
N GLU A 481 2.93 -0.18 -3.45
CA GLU A 481 2.73 0.91 -2.48
C GLU A 481 4.02 1.20 -1.68
N LYS A 482 4.76 0.17 -1.23
CA LYS A 482 6.07 0.33 -0.58
C LYS A 482 7.07 1.03 -1.51
N VAL A 483 7.10 0.69 -2.80
CA VAL A 483 7.95 1.36 -3.81
C VAL A 483 7.52 2.81 -4.04
N LYS A 484 6.21 3.09 -4.09
CA LYS A 484 5.68 4.46 -4.17
C LYS A 484 6.12 5.32 -2.97
N ILE A 485 5.97 4.80 -1.75
CA ILE A 485 6.39 5.47 -0.51
C ILE A 485 7.91 5.70 -0.49
N ALA A 486 8.70 4.72 -0.92
CA ALA A 486 10.16 4.86 -1.03
C ALA A 486 10.55 5.97 -2.03
N ASN A 487 9.92 6.02 -3.20
CA ASN A 487 10.15 7.06 -4.19
C ASN A 487 9.74 8.45 -3.67
N GLU A 488 8.60 8.57 -2.97
CA GLU A 488 8.17 9.82 -2.33
C GLU A 488 9.10 10.30 -1.21
N LEU A 489 9.82 9.38 -0.56
CA LEU A 489 10.85 9.70 0.44
C LEU A 489 12.14 10.15 -0.25
N VAL A 490 12.58 9.45 -1.31
CA VAL A 490 13.77 9.85 -2.11
C VAL A 490 13.57 11.21 -2.78
N VAL A 491 12.38 11.50 -3.32
CA VAL A 491 12.07 12.83 -3.89
C VAL A 491 12.15 13.92 -2.82
N ARG A 492 11.62 13.68 -1.61
CA ARG A 492 11.73 14.63 -0.49
C ARG A 492 13.16 14.82 0.00
N ALA A 493 13.96 13.75 0.05
CA ALA A 493 15.37 13.83 0.38
C ALA A 493 16.13 14.69 -0.65
N LYS A 494 15.89 14.49 -1.94
CA LYS A 494 16.50 15.30 -3.01
C LYS A 494 16.09 16.77 -2.96
N SER A 495 14.83 17.09 -2.65
CA SER A 495 14.44 18.50 -2.48
C SER A 495 15.06 19.16 -1.25
N ALA A 496 15.41 18.40 -0.21
CA ALA A 496 16.14 18.92 0.95
C ALA A 496 17.64 19.06 0.66
N GLU A 497 18.23 18.10 -0.05
CA GLU A 497 19.61 18.14 -0.58
C GLU A 497 19.81 19.39 -1.47
N GLN A 498 18.90 19.64 -2.41
CA GLN A 498 18.93 20.84 -3.26
C GLN A 498 18.80 22.16 -2.47
N ALA A 499 17.95 22.22 -1.45
CA ALA A 499 17.82 23.41 -0.60
C ALA A 499 19.10 23.67 0.22
N LEU A 500 19.79 22.61 0.68
CA LEU A 500 21.08 22.73 1.37
C LEU A 500 22.21 23.13 0.41
N ASP A 501 22.22 22.65 -0.83
CA ASP A 501 23.18 23.12 -1.85
C ASP A 501 22.96 24.60 -2.21
N GLU A 502 21.71 25.06 -2.27
CA GLU A 502 21.36 26.47 -2.45
C GLU A 502 21.81 27.34 -1.26
N GLU A 503 21.63 26.86 -0.02
CA GLU A 503 22.12 27.53 1.19
C GLU A 503 23.66 27.58 1.23
N ILE A 504 24.33 26.47 0.92
CA ILE A 504 25.81 26.40 0.82
C ILE A 504 26.34 27.34 -0.26
N ARG A 505 25.64 27.47 -1.41
CA ARG A 505 25.99 28.43 -2.45
C ARG A 505 25.83 29.86 -1.95
N HIS A 506 24.70 30.20 -1.34
CA HIS A 506 24.46 31.53 -0.77
C HIS A 506 25.47 31.91 0.32
N LEU A 507 25.83 30.97 1.21
CA LEU A 507 26.86 31.17 2.23
C LEU A 507 28.26 31.35 1.65
N ARG A 508 28.59 30.68 0.53
CA ARG A 508 29.85 30.91 -0.22
C ARG A 508 29.87 32.26 -0.90
N GLU A 509 28.77 32.67 -1.51
CA GLU A 509 28.62 34.00 -2.15
C GLU A 509 28.78 35.11 -1.10
N ALA A 510 28.08 35.01 0.03
CA ALA A 510 28.22 35.93 1.16
C ALA A 510 29.63 35.92 1.80
N TYR A 511 30.32 34.77 1.85
CA TYR A 511 31.70 34.69 2.32
C TYR A 511 32.70 35.39 1.37
N ILE A 512 32.51 35.23 0.06
CA ILE A 512 33.34 35.90 -0.97
C ILE A 512 33.12 37.42 -0.89
N GLU A 513 31.88 37.88 -0.72
CA GLU A 513 31.57 39.29 -0.48
C GLU A 513 32.21 39.79 0.83
N ALA A 514 32.09 39.03 1.93
CA ALA A 514 32.70 39.35 3.21
C ALA A 514 34.24 39.47 3.13
N SER A 515 34.91 38.61 2.34
CA SER A 515 36.37 38.66 2.19
C SER A 515 36.89 39.95 1.54
N GLN A 516 36.11 40.60 0.66
CA GLN A 516 36.50 41.87 0.04
C GLN A 516 36.57 43.01 1.07
N TYR A 517 35.72 42.97 2.10
CA TYR A 517 35.80 43.92 3.22
C TYR A 517 37.03 43.69 4.11
N GLN A 518 37.66 42.51 4.09
CA GLN A 518 38.92 42.28 4.82
C GLN A 518 40.08 43.05 4.17
N GLU A 519 40.15 43.09 2.84
CA GLU A 519 41.16 43.88 2.10
C GLU A 519 40.95 45.38 2.37
N LEU A 520 39.71 45.87 2.21
CA LEU A 520 39.35 47.27 2.52
C LEU A 520 39.61 47.66 3.99
N TYR A 521 39.45 46.73 4.94
CA TYR A 521 39.79 46.96 6.35
C TYR A 521 41.30 47.06 6.56
N ASN A 522 42.09 46.19 5.92
CA ASN A 522 43.55 46.23 6.00
C ASN A 522 44.10 47.54 5.40
N ASP A 523 43.59 47.96 4.23
CA ASP A 523 43.93 49.24 3.58
C ASP A 523 43.62 50.43 4.50
N LEU A 524 42.45 50.42 5.14
CA LEU A 524 42.05 51.46 6.09
C LEU A 524 42.92 51.46 7.35
N GLN A 525 43.33 50.27 7.82
CA GLN A 525 44.24 50.11 8.96
C GLN A 525 45.65 50.61 8.63
N GLU A 526 46.17 50.36 7.42
CA GLU A 526 47.45 50.92 6.97
C GLU A 526 47.37 52.44 6.82
N GLN A 527 46.30 52.96 6.23
CA GLN A 527 46.06 54.41 6.14
C GLN A 527 45.98 55.07 7.52
N HIS A 528 45.31 54.44 8.48
CA HIS A 528 45.28 54.91 9.87
C HIS A 528 46.66 54.88 10.52
N GLY A 529 47.44 53.80 10.33
CA GLY A 529 48.84 53.71 10.78
C GLY A 529 49.73 54.80 10.19
N MET A 530 49.60 55.10 8.89
CA MET A 530 50.29 56.21 8.23
C MET A 530 49.89 57.58 8.82
N VAL A 531 48.62 57.78 9.18
CA VAL A 531 48.16 59.02 9.82
C VAL A 531 48.74 59.15 11.23
N LEU A 532 48.70 58.09 12.05
CA LEU A 532 49.30 58.09 13.39
C LEU A 532 50.82 58.33 13.35
N ALA A 533 51.53 57.74 12.38
CA ALA A 533 52.96 57.97 12.20
C ALA A 533 53.28 59.43 11.80
N ARG A 534 52.45 60.04 10.93
CA ARG A 534 52.57 61.47 10.57
C ARG A 534 52.24 62.39 11.74
N GLU A 535 51.23 62.06 12.54
CA GLU A 535 50.89 62.78 13.77
C GLU A 535 52.05 62.71 14.77
N ALA A 536 52.57 61.51 15.05
CA ALA A 536 53.70 61.32 15.96
C ALA A 536 54.89 62.21 15.57
N ALA A 537 55.35 62.12 14.31
CA ALA A 537 56.43 62.94 13.76
C ALA A 537 56.13 64.45 13.83
N ALA A 538 54.89 64.86 13.56
CA ALA A 538 54.48 66.26 13.71
C ALA A 538 54.49 66.73 15.18
N THR A 539 54.14 65.88 16.15
CA THR A 539 54.27 66.25 17.57
C THR A 539 55.73 66.29 18.02
N GLU A 540 56.61 65.44 17.49
CA GLU A 540 58.05 65.48 17.79
C GLU A 540 58.70 66.75 17.24
N GLU A 541 58.41 67.11 15.99
CA GLU A 541 58.89 68.37 15.40
C GLU A 541 58.30 69.59 16.12
N ALA A 542 57.02 69.55 16.51
CA ALA A 542 56.41 70.62 17.31
C ALA A 542 57.08 70.76 18.70
N LYS A 543 57.43 69.65 19.36
CA LYS A 543 58.21 69.65 20.62
C LYS A 543 59.63 70.21 20.40
N ARG A 544 60.30 69.84 19.31
CA ARG A 544 61.65 70.33 18.96
C ARG A 544 61.64 71.84 18.69
N LEU A 545 60.68 72.32 17.90
CA LEU A 545 60.49 73.75 17.63
C LEU A 545 60.07 74.52 18.90
N ALA A 546 59.26 73.93 19.78
CA ALA A 546 58.93 74.54 21.07
C ALA A 546 60.17 74.68 21.98
N ALA A 547 61.05 73.67 22.02
CA ALA A 547 62.31 73.72 22.75
C ALA A 547 63.23 74.83 22.21
N HIS A 548 63.49 74.87 20.90
CA HIS A 548 64.30 75.93 20.29
C HIS A 548 63.69 77.33 20.46
N ASN A 549 62.36 77.47 20.44
CA ASN A 549 61.71 78.75 20.72
C ASN A 549 61.87 79.17 22.20
N ALA A 550 61.89 78.22 23.15
CA ALA A 550 62.16 78.52 24.56
C ALA A 550 63.63 78.92 24.78
N GLU A 551 64.58 78.24 24.14
CA GLU A 551 66.00 78.62 24.12
C GLU A 551 66.18 80.03 23.55
N LEU A 552 65.61 80.32 22.38
CA LEU A 552 65.63 81.63 21.73
C LEU A 552 64.95 82.72 22.57
N ALA A 553 63.87 82.42 23.30
CA ALA A 553 63.25 83.38 24.21
C ALA A 553 64.20 83.78 25.35
N GLY A 554 64.95 82.82 25.91
CA GLY A 554 65.90 83.02 27.00
C GLY A 554 67.16 83.82 26.65
N HIS A 555 67.56 83.89 25.38
CA HIS A 555 68.73 84.68 24.96
C HIS A 555 68.47 86.19 25.04
N SER A 556 69.29 86.93 25.78
CA SER A 556 69.22 88.40 25.88
C SER A 556 69.94 89.15 24.74
N ASN A 557 70.70 88.44 23.89
CA ASN A 557 71.51 89.03 22.82
C ASN A 557 70.74 89.09 21.49
N GLU A 558 70.39 90.32 21.06
CA GLU A 558 69.64 90.56 19.82
C GLU A 558 70.38 90.12 18.55
N VAL A 559 71.71 90.24 18.51
CA VAL A 559 72.52 89.84 17.34
C VAL A 559 72.47 88.33 17.12
N GLN A 560 72.45 87.56 18.22
CA GLN A 560 72.25 86.10 18.15
C GLN A 560 70.85 85.76 17.64
N LYS A 561 69.80 86.43 18.15
CA LYS A 561 68.42 86.27 17.66
C LYS A 561 68.28 86.55 16.16
N ILE A 562 68.89 87.63 15.66
CA ILE A 562 68.90 87.96 14.22
C ILE A 562 69.61 86.87 13.42
N SER A 563 70.79 86.41 13.86
CA SER A 563 71.54 85.34 13.19
C SER A 563 70.77 84.02 13.10
N TYR A 564 70.07 83.62 14.18
CA TYR A 564 69.20 82.43 14.17
C TYR A 564 67.97 82.59 13.25
N VAL A 565 67.33 83.76 13.22
CA VAL A 565 66.22 84.04 12.29
C VAL A 565 66.70 84.04 10.83
N GLU A 566 67.91 84.49 10.55
CA GLU A 566 68.52 84.32 9.23
C GLU A 566 68.86 82.87 8.91
N GLY A 567 69.40 82.10 9.86
CA GLY A 567 69.64 80.66 9.72
C GLY A 567 68.36 79.92 9.33
N ALA A 568 67.30 80.07 10.11
CA ALA A 568 65.98 79.47 9.84
C ALA A 568 65.39 79.92 8.48
N ARG A 569 65.64 81.17 8.05
CA ARG A 569 65.24 81.63 6.70
C ARG A 569 66.03 80.94 5.58
N ARG A 570 67.34 80.71 5.77
CA ARG A 570 68.19 79.99 4.81
C ARG A 570 67.79 78.51 4.74
N GLU A 571 67.62 77.86 5.88
CA GLU A 571 67.14 76.47 5.99
C GLU A 571 65.74 76.30 5.36
N MET A 572 64.77 77.16 5.69
CA MET A 572 63.46 77.16 5.02
C MET A 572 63.57 77.34 3.50
N THR A 573 64.58 78.07 3.00
CA THR A 573 64.80 78.27 1.56
C THR A 573 65.38 77.01 0.91
N LEU A 574 66.32 76.34 1.57
CA LEU A 574 66.85 75.03 1.14
C LEU A 574 65.75 73.97 1.13
N VAL A 575 64.97 73.85 2.21
CA VAL A 575 63.84 72.91 2.31
C VAL A 575 62.77 73.20 1.25
N LYS A 576 62.53 74.47 0.90
CA LYS A 576 61.63 74.82 -0.23
C LYS A 576 62.20 74.39 -1.59
N GLN A 577 63.51 74.48 -1.79
CA GLN A 577 64.18 74.00 -3.01
C GLN A 577 64.13 72.47 -3.09
N GLU A 578 64.41 71.76 -2.01
CA GLU A 578 64.32 70.30 -1.90
C GLU A 578 62.88 69.80 -2.07
N LEU A 579 61.89 70.51 -1.52
CA LEU A 579 60.47 70.22 -1.73
C LEU A 579 60.06 70.44 -3.21
N ALA A 580 60.66 71.40 -3.90
CA ALA A 580 60.42 71.62 -5.33
C ALA A 580 61.07 70.52 -6.20
N THR A 581 62.31 70.11 -5.90
CA THR A 581 62.98 69.04 -6.67
C THR A 581 62.34 67.67 -6.43
N THR A 582 61.98 67.34 -5.19
CA THR A 582 61.26 66.08 -4.86
C THR A 582 59.88 66.04 -5.51
N ARG A 583 59.11 67.13 -5.53
CA ARG A 583 57.85 67.23 -6.28
C ARG A 583 58.05 67.05 -7.80
N HIS A 584 59.11 67.62 -8.37
CA HIS A 584 59.41 67.40 -9.79
C HIS A 584 59.78 65.94 -10.09
N LEU A 585 60.58 65.29 -9.23
CA LEU A 585 60.90 63.87 -9.35
C LEU A 585 59.66 62.98 -9.21
N LEU A 586 58.74 63.31 -8.30
CA LEU A 586 57.48 62.58 -8.11
C LEU A 586 56.55 62.72 -9.32
N ASN A 587 56.44 63.92 -9.91
CA ASN A 587 55.70 64.10 -11.16
C ASN A 587 56.33 63.28 -12.29
N ASN A 588 57.65 63.37 -12.49
CA ASN A 588 58.38 62.59 -13.49
C ASN A 588 58.29 61.07 -13.27
N ALA A 589 57.95 60.61 -12.06
CA ALA A 589 57.67 59.21 -11.75
C ALA A 589 56.22 58.84 -12.10
N ASN A 590 55.25 59.69 -11.76
CA ASN A 590 53.84 59.52 -12.13
C ASN A 590 53.64 59.51 -13.66
N ASP A 591 54.34 60.38 -14.40
CA ASP A 591 54.30 60.42 -15.87
C ASP A 591 54.81 59.09 -16.46
N LYS A 592 55.82 58.47 -15.84
CA LYS A 592 56.32 57.13 -16.23
C LYS A 592 55.34 56.02 -15.86
N ILE A 593 54.70 56.10 -14.69
CA ILE A 593 53.66 55.16 -14.28
C ILE A 593 52.50 55.20 -15.28
N GLN A 594 51.97 56.38 -15.61
CA GLN A 594 50.95 56.53 -16.65
C GLN A 594 51.41 56.02 -18.02
N THR A 595 52.68 56.23 -18.39
CA THR A 595 53.23 55.68 -19.64
C THR A 595 53.20 54.15 -19.64
N LEU A 596 53.61 53.50 -18.54
CA LEU A 596 53.60 52.05 -18.38
C LEU A 596 52.17 51.49 -18.25
N GLU A 597 51.26 52.18 -17.57
CA GLU A 597 49.84 51.80 -17.48
C GLU A 597 49.17 51.82 -18.86
N ASN A 598 49.46 52.83 -19.68
CA ASN A 598 49.02 52.89 -21.08
C ASN A 598 49.63 51.77 -21.93
N GLU A 599 50.89 51.41 -21.70
CA GLU A 599 51.54 50.27 -22.38
C GLU A 599 50.91 48.93 -21.97
N ILE A 600 50.65 48.72 -20.68
CA ILE A 600 49.96 47.55 -20.13
C ILE A 600 48.51 47.47 -20.64
N ALA A 601 47.80 48.60 -20.74
CA ALA A 601 46.46 48.66 -21.33
C ALA A 601 46.48 48.29 -22.82
N ALA A 602 47.49 48.75 -23.58
CA ALA A 602 47.69 48.36 -24.97
C ALA A 602 47.95 46.85 -25.10
N TYR A 603 48.78 46.25 -24.24
CA TYR A 603 48.97 44.79 -24.23
C TYR A 603 47.69 44.02 -23.84
N LYS A 604 46.96 44.46 -22.80
CA LYS A 604 45.68 43.85 -22.41
C LYS A 604 44.62 43.89 -23.52
N SER A 605 44.62 44.94 -24.35
CA SER A 605 43.73 45.03 -25.52
C SER A 605 43.97 43.98 -26.61
N VAL A 606 45.11 43.26 -26.56
CA VAL A 606 45.42 42.15 -27.48
C VAL A 606 44.91 40.81 -26.95
N ASP A 607 44.97 40.56 -25.63
CA ASP A 607 44.50 39.31 -25.02
C ASP A 607 42.97 39.27 -24.80
N ALA A 608 42.31 40.42 -24.62
CA ALA A 608 40.87 40.51 -24.33
C ALA A 608 39.92 39.96 -25.42
N GLY A 609 40.45 39.45 -26.53
CA GLY A 609 39.68 38.78 -27.59
C GLY A 609 39.47 37.27 -27.40
N LEU A 610 40.05 36.64 -26.37
CA LEU A 610 40.15 35.16 -26.32
C LEU A 610 39.03 34.44 -25.53
N ASP A 611 38.46 35.07 -24.50
CA ASP A 611 37.53 34.38 -23.57
C ASP A 611 36.05 34.35 -24.04
N GLY A 612 35.73 34.92 -25.20
CA GLY A 612 34.35 35.08 -25.66
C GLY A 612 33.70 33.84 -26.31
N LEU A 613 34.49 32.87 -26.78
CA LEU A 613 33.99 31.69 -27.53
C LEU A 613 34.79 30.43 -27.21
N GLY A 614 34.18 29.52 -26.46
CA GLY A 614 34.76 28.22 -26.09
C GLY A 614 34.89 27.23 -27.25
N LEU A 615 35.86 27.46 -28.14
CA LEU A 615 36.30 26.50 -29.16
C LEU A 615 37.81 26.24 -29.01
N GLY A 616 38.18 24.97 -28.90
CA GLY A 616 39.51 24.58 -28.46
C GLY A 616 40.62 24.74 -29.51
N ILE A 617 41.82 25.02 -29.00
CA ILE A 617 43.11 24.49 -29.49
C ILE A 617 43.35 24.62 -31.01
N SER A 618 43.99 25.73 -31.44
CA SER A 618 45.21 25.73 -32.28
C SER A 618 45.35 26.99 -33.15
N THR A 619 46.20 27.92 -32.73
CA THR A 619 46.86 28.87 -33.65
C THR A 619 48.33 29.06 -33.25
N ARG A 620 49.24 28.84 -34.20
CA ARG A 620 50.67 29.15 -34.04
C ARG A 620 50.86 30.67 -33.96
N THR A 621 51.44 31.18 -32.88
CA THR A 621 51.87 32.57 -32.77
C THR A 621 53.01 32.87 -33.75
N ARG A 622 52.69 33.51 -34.88
CA ARG A 622 53.70 33.96 -35.85
C ARG A 622 54.33 35.26 -35.33
N VAL A 623 55.53 35.16 -34.75
CA VAL A 623 56.27 36.31 -34.21
C VAL A 623 56.57 37.34 -35.32
N VAL A 624 55.77 38.40 -35.38
CA VAL A 624 56.05 39.57 -36.21
C VAL A 624 56.97 40.51 -35.43
N ARG A 625 58.28 40.45 -35.73
CA ARG A 625 59.24 41.45 -35.25
C ARG A 625 58.84 42.81 -35.84
N ARG A 626 58.45 43.78 -35.01
CA ARG A 626 58.40 45.19 -35.43
C ARG A 626 59.81 45.62 -35.85
N GLN A 627 59.95 46.18 -37.04
CA GLN A 627 61.14 46.99 -37.36
C GLN A 627 61.02 48.36 -36.67
N PRO A 628 62.14 48.97 -36.25
CA PRO A 628 62.13 50.38 -35.86
C PRO A 628 61.76 51.25 -37.07
N GLU A 629 61.06 52.36 -36.81
CA GLU A 629 60.53 53.24 -37.86
C GLU A 629 61.66 54.00 -38.59
N GLY A 630 61.61 54.02 -39.92
CA GLY A 630 62.63 54.69 -40.75
C GLY A 630 62.74 54.21 -42.21
N GLY A 631 62.22 53.02 -42.53
CA GLY A 631 62.31 52.43 -43.88
C GLY A 631 61.25 52.93 -44.87
N ARG A 632 61.55 53.98 -45.65
CA ARG A 632 60.76 54.32 -46.86
C ARG A 632 61.03 53.33 -48.01
N LEU A 633 60.14 52.37 -48.28
CA LEU A 633 60.12 51.63 -49.56
C LEU A 633 58.70 51.30 -50.09
N THR A 634 58.29 52.07 -51.10
CA THR A 634 57.55 51.67 -52.32
C THR A 634 56.67 50.40 -52.34
N ALA A 635 55.35 50.62 -52.26
CA ALA A 635 54.31 50.23 -53.24
C ALA A 635 54.31 48.83 -53.93
N SER A 636 53.28 48.03 -53.63
CA SER A 636 52.46 47.23 -54.59
C SER A 636 51.31 46.50 -53.85
N LYS A 637 50.34 45.80 -54.48
CA LYS A 637 49.33 46.16 -55.52
C LYS A 637 48.46 44.90 -55.78
N ALA A 638 47.11 45.03 -55.74
CA ALA A 638 46.11 43.96 -55.95
C ALA A 638 46.06 42.83 -54.88
N GLY A 639 45.01 42.01 -54.72
CA GLY A 639 43.63 42.00 -55.28
C GLY A 639 42.55 42.42 -54.25
N ARG A 640 41.23 42.44 -54.48
CA ARG A 640 40.30 41.55 -55.23
C ARG A 640 40.34 40.08 -54.77
N ALA A 641 39.21 39.38 -54.51
CA ALA A 641 37.78 39.75 -54.40
C ALA A 641 36.99 38.54 -53.80
N ILE A 642 35.64 38.53 -53.88
CA ILE A 642 34.72 37.36 -53.71
C ILE A 642 34.59 36.94 -52.22
N THR A 643 33.43 37.00 -51.54
CA THR A 643 32.12 36.30 -51.70
C THR A 643 32.28 34.76 -51.68
N ASP A 644 31.32 33.92 -51.31
CA ASP A 644 29.85 34.01 -51.20
C ASP A 644 29.30 32.85 -50.34
N LEU A 645 27.98 32.83 -50.07
CA LEU A 645 27.16 31.68 -49.58
C LEU A 645 27.52 31.10 -48.18
N ASP A 646 26.60 30.87 -47.22
CA ASP A 646 25.23 30.30 -47.19
C ASP A 646 25.18 28.77 -47.35
N GLY A 647 24.40 28.10 -46.49
CA GLY A 647 24.36 26.64 -46.38
C GLY A 647 23.57 26.13 -45.16
N ARG A 648 22.32 25.69 -45.39
CA ARG A 648 21.43 25.09 -44.37
C ARG A 648 21.27 23.59 -44.62
N HIS A 649 21.27 22.77 -43.56
CA HIS A 649 20.50 21.52 -43.38
C HIS A 649 20.50 21.23 -41.86
N TRP A 650 19.46 20.80 -41.13
CA TRP A 650 18.23 19.99 -41.33
C TRP A 650 18.44 18.47 -41.53
N ILE A 651 17.95 17.71 -40.55
CA ILE A 651 17.53 16.28 -40.56
C ILE A 651 18.64 15.22 -40.50
N SER A 652 18.78 14.58 -39.34
CA SER A 652 18.06 13.32 -39.07
C SER A 652 17.59 13.26 -37.62
#